data_AF-A0A661SN78-F1
#
_entry.id   AF-A0A661SN78-F1
#
_cell.length_a   1.000
_cell.length_b   1.000
_cell.length_c   1.000
_cell.angle_alpha   90.00
_cell.angle_beta   90.00
_cell.angle_gamma   90.00
#
_symmetry.space_group_name_H-M   'P 1'
#
loop_
_entity.id
_entity.type
_entity.pdbx_description
1 polymer ?
#
loop_
_entity_poly.entity_id
_entity_poly.type
_entity_poly.pdbx_seq_one_letter_code
_entity_poly.pdbx_strand_id
1 'polypeptide(L)'
;MQQKPEYRAVLAENIPDELKAHPYWCVWKSEWNGEKWTKPPYHPETGRKLSGPRDDLSQYTSFETALEAYQNGNYTGIGLWPEGLVVGDLDKCVDSENTIVNEEAEAILSAARTYAELSPTISGEGETIGGLRFVFFGKKPGKKCRDNKRGFEIYDGSSYLTITGHTLNGDKISDDADKIAVVYGMMFPSTAPKSSSVSAPNLSPSSVQFSPPGFRQFKDMTDIEKLEWCLEKYPDFPPLWNGDISGHDSHSEADFALMRKLVQLFGRDESRVADFFRQSGLWTEERHKGKGKDYVEKSAVKAVSGFTGQTTEEYFDSRPEPDHREPEPVKIPEGFEAELLKQVADKPGYAFNTDILKIAAELDPEQFQDLYFKLSLIKGFPKGDFKKAVAKAKRQNKKPVKSESYPAEVSPDAFPYGEDGKEMFMLKRYMQDGNEFFSRERLVRGGVIRILSEEIVDNGEAETEIYNISATTASGRDLPVKSVKQEDLPKAQWLFLWPKYIHPEAGYKLRDHSRLAVQCISGIYPTIRAYGFTGWKKINGKYLYLCNSGAIGADGFHSDITVKLDGNMTAYDMPTLGTKEGVRQSLELSALMPYSLLSAAYRSPLCEFFKNDVSVFISGSTGIFKSELTALVQAHFGSEFNGRYLPDCWNSTANSIGKRGFMAKDAVFTIDEFKPSGSQTQVRLLHKKADDVLRDAANGSGRGRMNPDGSLKKTFYCRGVIVSSGEDLPKGQSLQARLISIQLKPGSVDKAELSKAQEKSKGGVYAGAMALYIQWIADKAGKDFEQALHARFIEIRDSLYDRMDAAHDRTPSNFSQMLLGLDTFLTFAVDKGYISQEERNHHFSNAILEAVTLGNAQTSDQSSENEVDIFLESISSLVSSGYGHLCNLQNGQPKNPLSWGWENDGIKFYAPRGIQIGWTDGSDVWLNPSAAFKAVQDFNRSQGKELAVSSGTLWKRMREQGKLLSFGKEPTKQKKILGKNTRTLHLSCEIFGFEAEVTENLCYQVENCYPENETKSDISVKSNKVTEKKQRTPILIGSVPSSPSEVQNPDKENECCNNPDCFDCEHFEVHTNARKEEL
;
A
#
# COMPACT_ATOMS: atom_id res chain seq x y z
N MET A 1 -46.31 -9.34 -0.85
CA MET A 1 -45.47 -8.92 -2.01
C MET A 1 -44.29 -8.18 -1.42
N GLN A 2 -43.05 -8.43 -1.87
CA GLN A 2 -41.93 -7.59 -1.44
C GLN A 2 -42.07 -6.19 -2.06
N GLN A 3 -41.69 -5.17 -1.31
CA GLN A 3 -41.68 -3.79 -1.76
C GLN A 3 -40.66 -3.62 -2.90
N LYS A 4 -40.98 -2.76 -3.88
CA LYS A 4 -40.04 -2.41 -4.93
C LYS A 4 -38.94 -1.50 -4.32
N PRO A 5 -37.64 -1.82 -4.47
CA PRO A 5 -36.56 -0.97 -4.00
C PRO A 5 -36.64 0.43 -4.60
N GLU A 6 -36.23 1.41 -3.82
CA GLU A 6 -36.05 2.77 -4.30
C GLU A 6 -34.69 2.92 -4.99
N TYR A 7 -34.65 3.76 -6.02
CA TYR A 7 -33.46 3.96 -6.83
C TYR A 7 -33.10 5.45 -6.99
N ARG A 8 -31.81 5.75 -6.97
CA ARG A 8 -31.26 7.09 -7.23
C ARG A 8 -31.57 7.52 -8.67
N ALA A 9 -31.87 8.81 -8.85
CA ALA A 9 -31.97 9.41 -10.17
C ALA A 9 -30.59 9.45 -10.86
N VAL A 10 -30.55 9.72 -12.17
CA VAL A 10 -29.30 9.93 -12.91
C VAL A 10 -28.93 11.41 -12.87
N LEU A 11 -27.76 11.74 -12.31
CA LEU A 11 -27.15 13.08 -12.36
C LEU A 11 -26.17 13.13 -13.55
N ALA A 12 -26.73 13.36 -14.75
CA ALA A 12 -26.00 13.28 -16.02
C ALA A 12 -24.83 14.27 -16.13
N GLU A 13 -24.97 15.42 -15.46
CA GLU A 13 -23.98 16.49 -15.35
C GLU A 13 -22.70 16.05 -14.63
N ASN A 14 -22.80 15.15 -13.66
CA ASN A 14 -21.68 14.70 -12.81
C ASN A 14 -20.90 13.52 -13.39
N ILE A 15 -21.41 12.87 -14.45
CA ILE A 15 -20.73 11.75 -15.12
C ILE A 15 -19.50 12.31 -15.87
N PRO A 16 -18.29 11.75 -15.74
CA PRO A 16 -17.10 12.27 -16.44
C PRO A 16 -17.28 12.24 -17.96
N ASP A 17 -16.78 13.26 -18.66
CA ASP A 17 -16.88 13.34 -20.12
C ASP A 17 -16.11 12.19 -20.80
N GLU A 18 -15.02 11.72 -20.18
CA GLU A 18 -14.29 10.52 -20.58
C GLU A 18 -15.14 9.23 -20.50
N LEU A 19 -16.19 9.22 -19.67
CA LEU A 19 -17.16 8.13 -19.59
C LEU A 19 -18.35 8.35 -20.53
N LYS A 20 -18.85 9.59 -20.66
CA LYS A 20 -19.90 9.95 -21.64
C LYS A 20 -19.48 9.55 -23.06
N ALA A 21 -18.21 9.77 -23.42
CA ALA A 21 -17.62 9.39 -24.70
C ALA A 21 -17.50 7.88 -24.96
N HIS A 22 -17.84 7.02 -23.99
CA HIS A 22 -17.84 5.56 -24.17
C HIS A 22 -18.97 5.14 -25.13
N PRO A 23 -18.72 4.28 -26.15
CA PRO A 23 -19.67 4.05 -27.24
C PRO A 23 -20.79 3.04 -26.95
N TYR A 24 -20.84 2.42 -25.76
CA TYR A 24 -21.72 1.27 -25.50
C TYR A 24 -22.71 1.47 -24.35
N TRP A 25 -23.58 2.49 -24.45
CA TRP A 25 -24.64 2.78 -23.49
C TRP A 25 -25.95 2.03 -23.75
N CYS A 26 -26.74 1.89 -22.68
CA CYS A 26 -28.07 1.30 -22.62
C CYS A 26 -28.89 1.95 -21.48
N VAL A 27 -30.17 1.59 -21.42
CA VAL A 27 -31.07 1.92 -20.30
C VAL A 27 -31.43 0.63 -19.55
N TRP A 28 -31.94 0.74 -18.32
CA TRP A 28 -32.39 -0.44 -17.56
C TRP A 28 -33.73 -0.22 -16.87
N LYS A 29 -34.44 -1.32 -16.57
CA LYS A 29 -35.69 -1.31 -15.80
C LYS A 29 -35.53 -2.14 -14.53
N SER A 30 -36.21 -1.73 -13.45
CA SER A 30 -36.33 -2.55 -12.24
C SER A 30 -37.42 -3.62 -12.43
N GLU A 31 -37.02 -4.90 -12.42
CA GLU A 31 -37.90 -6.03 -12.72
C GLU A 31 -37.79 -7.15 -11.68
N TRP A 32 -38.94 -7.64 -11.20
CA TRP A 32 -39.04 -8.80 -10.33
C TRP A 32 -38.85 -10.09 -11.13
N ASN A 33 -37.82 -10.90 -10.82
CA ASN A 33 -37.54 -12.14 -11.56
C ASN A 33 -38.23 -13.39 -11.01
N GLY A 34 -39.03 -13.27 -9.94
CA GLY A 34 -39.59 -14.39 -9.17
C GLY A 34 -38.99 -14.54 -7.78
N GLU A 35 -37.72 -14.16 -7.60
CA GLU A 35 -36.95 -14.33 -6.35
C GLU A 35 -36.46 -13.00 -5.75
N LYS A 36 -36.11 -12.04 -6.61
CA LYS A 36 -35.58 -10.72 -6.23
C LYS A 36 -35.87 -9.67 -7.30
N TRP A 37 -35.74 -8.40 -6.91
CA TRP A 37 -35.69 -7.29 -7.85
C TRP A 37 -34.33 -7.26 -8.56
N THR A 38 -34.37 -7.21 -9.88
CA THR A 38 -33.22 -7.24 -10.79
C THR A 38 -33.16 -5.96 -11.62
N LYS A 39 -31.98 -5.69 -12.19
CA LYS A 39 -31.73 -4.56 -13.11
C LYS A 39 -31.32 -5.10 -14.49
N PRO A 40 -32.25 -5.58 -15.34
CA PRO A 40 -31.95 -5.93 -16.73
C PRO A 40 -31.71 -4.71 -17.64
N PRO A 41 -30.72 -4.79 -18.56
CA PRO A 41 -30.47 -3.76 -19.57
C PRO A 41 -31.42 -3.89 -20.78
N TYR A 42 -31.60 -2.77 -21.47
CA TYR A 42 -32.53 -2.54 -22.57
C TYR A 42 -31.93 -1.58 -23.60
N HIS A 43 -32.20 -1.84 -24.88
CA HIS A 43 -31.95 -0.90 -25.95
C HIS A 43 -32.93 0.29 -25.82
N PRO A 44 -32.46 1.55 -25.76
CA PRO A 44 -33.33 2.69 -25.50
C PRO A 44 -34.43 2.87 -26.56
N GLU A 45 -34.05 2.91 -27.83
CA GLU A 45 -34.96 3.11 -28.96
C GLU A 45 -35.90 1.93 -29.21
N THR A 46 -35.36 0.70 -29.34
CA THR A 46 -36.16 -0.47 -29.76
C THR A 46 -36.91 -1.15 -28.61
N GLY A 47 -36.66 -0.76 -27.36
CA GLY A 47 -37.27 -1.36 -26.16
C GLY A 47 -36.93 -2.84 -25.94
N ARG A 48 -35.95 -3.40 -26.67
CA ARG A 48 -35.54 -4.80 -26.58
C ARG A 48 -34.63 -5.02 -25.38
N LYS A 49 -34.86 -6.12 -24.65
CA LYS A 49 -34.05 -6.55 -23.52
C LYS A 49 -32.70 -7.07 -24.03
N LEU A 50 -31.59 -6.55 -23.50
CA LEU A 50 -30.24 -6.95 -23.92
C LEU A 50 -29.77 -8.16 -23.09
N SER A 51 -29.18 -9.16 -23.74
CA SER A 51 -28.65 -10.38 -23.11
C SER A 51 -27.14 -10.32 -22.83
N GLY A 52 -26.49 -9.22 -23.21
CA GLY A 52 -25.04 -9.01 -23.13
C GLY A 52 -24.32 -9.34 -24.46
N PRO A 53 -23.18 -8.71 -24.74
CA PRO A 53 -22.43 -8.89 -25.97
C PRO A 53 -21.53 -10.13 -25.87
N ARG A 54 -22.11 -11.32 -26.01
CA ARG A 54 -21.27 -12.51 -26.29
C ARG A 54 -20.63 -12.43 -27.67
N ASP A 55 -21.32 -11.81 -28.64
CA ASP A 55 -20.90 -11.78 -30.05
C ASP A 55 -21.13 -10.43 -30.77
N ASP A 56 -21.87 -9.47 -30.16
CA ASP A 56 -22.27 -8.22 -30.83
C ASP A 56 -22.35 -7.02 -29.86
N LEU A 57 -21.59 -5.95 -30.14
CA LEU A 57 -21.59 -4.68 -29.40
C LEU A 57 -22.46 -3.59 -30.07
N SER A 58 -22.96 -3.81 -31.28
CA SER A 58 -23.84 -2.86 -32.00
C SER A 58 -25.27 -2.77 -31.42
N GLN A 59 -25.61 -3.64 -30.46
CA GLN A 59 -26.85 -3.58 -29.68
C GLN A 59 -26.88 -2.44 -28.62
N TYR A 60 -25.81 -1.65 -28.52
CA TYR A 60 -25.65 -0.51 -27.61
C TYR A 60 -25.57 0.81 -28.40
N THR A 61 -25.74 1.96 -27.72
CA THR A 61 -25.83 3.29 -28.35
C THR A 61 -24.99 4.35 -27.61
N SER A 62 -25.09 5.63 -27.98
CA SER A 62 -24.39 6.73 -27.31
C SER A 62 -25.04 7.13 -25.97
N PHE A 63 -24.29 7.92 -25.18
CA PHE A 63 -24.75 8.47 -23.91
C PHE A 63 -26.04 9.28 -24.06
N GLU A 64 -26.12 10.11 -25.10
CA GLU A 64 -27.22 11.04 -25.37
C GLU A 64 -28.53 10.27 -25.62
N THR A 65 -28.51 9.25 -26.49
CA THR A 65 -29.69 8.43 -26.79
C THR A 65 -30.15 7.61 -25.58
N ALA A 66 -29.23 7.14 -24.74
CA ALA A 66 -29.58 6.46 -23.49
C ALA A 66 -30.18 7.44 -22.46
N LEU A 67 -29.63 8.66 -22.36
CA LEU A 67 -30.11 9.70 -21.45
C LEU A 67 -31.50 10.22 -21.86
N GLU A 68 -31.73 10.50 -23.14
CA GLU A 68 -33.02 10.94 -23.67
C GLU A 68 -34.11 9.88 -23.41
N ALA A 69 -33.83 8.60 -23.66
CA ALA A 69 -34.78 7.52 -23.40
C ALA A 69 -35.10 7.36 -21.90
N TYR A 70 -34.12 7.59 -21.01
CA TYR A 70 -34.35 7.66 -19.57
C TYR A 70 -35.21 8.87 -19.17
N GLN A 71 -34.90 10.07 -19.69
CA GLN A 71 -35.65 11.30 -19.43
C GLN A 71 -37.10 11.22 -19.92
N ASN A 72 -37.37 10.45 -20.98
CA ASN A 72 -38.71 10.07 -21.44
C ASN A 72 -39.47 9.12 -20.48
N GLY A 73 -38.99 8.91 -19.24
CA GLY A 73 -39.71 8.28 -18.13
C GLY A 73 -39.95 6.77 -18.23
N ASN A 74 -39.54 6.14 -19.33
CA ASN A 74 -39.83 4.73 -19.63
C ASN A 74 -38.89 3.73 -18.94
N TYR A 75 -37.82 4.20 -18.30
CA TYR A 75 -36.73 3.39 -17.74
C TYR A 75 -36.35 3.86 -16.33
N THR A 76 -35.69 3.00 -15.55
CA THR A 76 -35.31 3.27 -14.14
C THR A 76 -33.93 3.95 -14.02
N GLY A 77 -33.08 3.83 -15.04
CA GLY A 77 -31.79 4.53 -15.12
C GLY A 77 -31.02 4.19 -16.39
N ILE A 78 -29.79 4.70 -16.49
CA ILE A 78 -28.84 4.40 -17.58
C ILE A 78 -27.75 3.43 -17.13
N GLY A 79 -27.01 2.88 -18.08
CA GLY A 79 -25.85 2.01 -17.87
C GLY A 79 -25.05 1.82 -19.15
N LEU A 80 -23.90 1.15 -19.06
CA LEU A 80 -23.00 0.90 -20.18
C LEU A 80 -22.40 -0.51 -20.15
N TRP A 81 -21.91 -0.99 -21.28
CA TRP A 81 -21.06 -2.17 -21.33
C TRP A 81 -19.59 -1.76 -21.08
N PRO A 82 -18.91 -2.25 -20.02
CA PRO A 82 -17.59 -1.76 -19.63
C PRO A 82 -16.44 -2.37 -20.44
N GLU A 83 -16.45 -2.17 -21.77
CA GLU A 83 -15.37 -2.59 -22.66
C GLU A 83 -14.12 -1.73 -22.42
N GLY A 84 -12.98 -2.37 -22.19
CA GLY A 84 -11.71 -1.69 -21.84
C GLY A 84 -11.67 -1.02 -20.47
N LEU A 85 -12.71 -1.21 -19.63
CA LEU A 85 -12.80 -0.67 -18.28
C LEU A 85 -12.60 -1.76 -17.22
N VAL A 86 -11.98 -1.42 -16.10
CA VAL A 86 -12.00 -2.23 -14.87
C VAL A 86 -12.96 -1.59 -13.88
N VAL A 87 -13.98 -2.34 -13.47
CA VAL A 87 -15.05 -1.88 -12.59
C VAL A 87 -14.95 -2.61 -11.26
N GLY A 88 -14.91 -1.87 -10.16
CA GLY A 88 -15.19 -2.38 -8.82
C GLY A 88 -16.64 -2.11 -8.43
N ASP A 89 -17.31 -3.09 -7.82
CA ASP A 89 -18.66 -2.99 -7.24
C ASP A 89 -18.57 -3.49 -5.79
N LEU A 90 -18.87 -2.64 -4.81
CA LEU A 90 -18.80 -2.96 -3.38
C LEU A 90 -20.22 -2.94 -2.81
N ASP A 91 -20.83 -4.12 -2.64
CA ASP A 91 -22.13 -4.26 -1.98
C ASP A 91 -22.03 -3.89 -0.48
N LYS A 92 -23.11 -3.36 0.08
CA LYS A 92 -23.32 -3.19 1.53
C LYS A 92 -22.18 -2.45 2.26
N CYS A 93 -21.81 -1.28 1.75
CA CYS A 93 -20.80 -0.40 2.31
C CYS A 93 -21.27 1.05 2.59
N VAL A 94 -22.48 1.44 2.18
CA VAL A 94 -23.04 2.81 2.30
C VAL A 94 -24.37 2.84 3.06
N ASP A 95 -24.55 3.73 4.03
CA ASP A 95 -25.80 3.85 4.81
C ASP A 95 -26.94 4.62 4.11
N SER A 96 -28.04 4.88 4.83
CA SER A 96 -29.19 5.65 4.33
C SER A 96 -28.86 7.11 4.02
N GLU A 97 -27.88 7.68 4.71
CA GLU A 97 -27.42 9.06 4.55
C GLU A 97 -26.37 9.19 3.44
N ASN A 98 -26.14 8.10 2.69
CA ASN A 98 -25.13 7.98 1.63
C ASN A 98 -23.67 8.00 2.12
N THR A 99 -23.43 7.78 3.41
CA THR A 99 -22.09 7.75 4.01
C THR A 99 -21.47 6.35 3.92
N ILE A 100 -20.18 6.26 3.62
CA ILE A 100 -19.46 4.98 3.62
C ILE A 100 -19.24 4.52 5.07
N VAL A 101 -19.88 3.41 5.45
CA VAL A 101 -19.85 2.84 6.82
C VAL A 101 -18.99 1.59 6.95
N ASN A 102 -18.30 1.19 5.87
CA ASN A 102 -17.39 0.05 5.85
C ASN A 102 -15.95 0.55 5.67
N GLU A 103 -15.14 0.46 6.72
CA GLU A 103 -13.73 0.91 6.73
C GLU A 103 -12.87 0.27 5.62
N GLU A 104 -13.16 -0.98 5.25
CA GLU A 104 -12.43 -1.67 4.18
C GLU A 104 -12.80 -1.12 2.79
N ALA A 105 -14.06 -0.78 2.59
CA ALA A 105 -14.54 -0.14 1.36
C ALA A 105 -14.01 1.29 1.22
N GLU A 106 -13.98 2.06 2.32
CA GLU A 106 -13.33 3.39 2.35
C GLU A 106 -11.84 3.27 2.03
N ALA A 107 -11.13 2.30 2.62
CA ALA A 107 -9.72 2.06 2.34
C ALA A 107 -9.47 1.67 0.86
N ILE A 108 -10.30 0.79 0.29
CA ILE A 108 -10.25 0.42 -1.14
C ILE A 108 -10.45 1.66 -2.02
N LEU A 109 -11.47 2.48 -1.75
CA LEU A 109 -11.74 3.70 -2.52
C LEU A 109 -10.61 4.73 -2.40
N SER A 110 -10.07 4.92 -1.19
CA SER A 110 -8.93 5.82 -0.90
C SER A 110 -7.64 5.41 -1.62
N ALA A 111 -7.45 4.11 -1.86
CA ALA A 111 -6.38 3.57 -2.69
C ALA A 111 -6.69 3.67 -4.20
N ALA A 112 -7.96 3.60 -4.59
CA ALA A 112 -8.37 3.56 -6.00
C ALA A 112 -8.12 4.87 -6.75
N ARG A 113 -8.38 6.04 -6.13
CA ARG A 113 -8.11 7.39 -6.69
C ARG A 113 -8.46 7.50 -8.18
N THR A 114 -9.72 7.24 -8.45
CA THR A 114 -10.36 7.16 -9.78
C THR A 114 -11.86 7.41 -9.61
N TYR A 115 -12.58 7.80 -10.67
CA TYR A 115 -14.02 8.06 -10.61
C TYR A 115 -14.79 6.97 -9.86
N ALA A 116 -15.59 7.39 -8.89
CA ALA A 116 -16.44 6.53 -8.09
C ALA A 116 -17.82 7.15 -7.83
N GLU A 117 -18.84 6.30 -7.75
CA GLU A 117 -20.23 6.71 -7.55
C GLU A 117 -21.01 5.73 -6.67
N LEU A 118 -22.10 6.22 -6.10
CA LEU A 118 -23.08 5.41 -5.39
C LEU A 118 -23.82 4.48 -6.36
N SER A 119 -24.01 3.22 -5.97
CA SER A 119 -24.83 2.30 -6.76
C SER A 119 -26.30 2.76 -6.82
N PRO A 120 -27.10 2.31 -7.81
CA PRO A 120 -28.45 2.86 -7.97
C PRO A 120 -29.44 2.59 -6.84
N THR A 121 -29.22 1.64 -5.92
CA THR A 121 -30.24 1.25 -4.93
C THR A 121 -30.08 1.99 -3.61
N ILE A 122 -31.15 2.62 -3.13
CA ILE A 122 -31.18 3.39 -1.87
C ILE A 122 -31.50 2.48 -0.68
N SER A 123 -32.47 1.56 -0.83
CA SER A 123 -32.98 0.75 0.29
C SER A 123 -33.44 -0.65 -0.14
N GLY A 124 -33.52 -1.58 0.83
CA GLY A 124 -34.05 -2.94 0.67
C GLY A 124 -34.53 -3.51 2.01
N GLU A 125 -35.48 -4.45 1.97
CA GLU A 125 -36.14 -5.01 3.17
C GLU A 125 -35.13 -5.64 4.15
N GLY A 126 -35.04 -5.08 5.36
CA GLY A 126 -34.16 -5.54 6.44
C GLY A 126 -32.75 -4.91 6.38
N GLU A 127 -32.60 -3.74 7.02
CA GLU A 127 -31.32 -3.07 7.35
C GLU A 127 -30.26 -3.09 6.22
N THR A 128 -30.69 -3.04 4.96
CA THR A 128 -29.78 -3.27 3.82
C THR A 128 -29.09 -1.98 3.40
N ILE A 129 -27.90 -1.81 3.97
CA ILE A 129 -26.80 -0.95 3.54
C ILE A 129 -26.64 -1.01 2.00
N GLY A 130 -26.57 0.14 1.33
CA GLY A 130 -26.33 0.29 -0.11
C GLY A 130 -24.86 0.03 -0.51
N GLY A 131 -24.55 0.11 -1.80
CA GLY A 131 -23.20 -0.12 -2.34
C GLY A 131 -22.63 1.05 -3.13
N LEU A 132 -21.33 0.98 -3.46
CA LEU A 132 -20.60 1.95 -4.29
C LEU A 132 -19.79 1.27 -5.40
N ARG A 133 -19.43 2.03 -6.44
CA ARG A 133 -18.55 1.60 -7.54
C ARG A 133 -17.37 2.52 -7.73
N PHE A 134 -16.32 2.01 -8.36
CA PHE A 134 -15.22 2.78 -8.94
C PHE A 134 -14.82 2.20 -10.30
N VAL A 135 -14.32 3.05 -11.20
CA VAL A 135 -14.02 2.69 -12.60
C VAL A 135 -12.60 3.13 -12.97
N PHE A 136 -11.85 2.25 -13.61
CA PHE A 136 -10.55 2.53 -14.25
C PHE A 136 -10.61 2.22 -15.75
N PHE A 137 -9.70 2.78 -16.54
CA PHE A 137 -9.32 2.22 -17.85
C PHE A 137 -8.29 1.09 -17.64
N GLY A 138 -8.38 -0.01 -18.39
CA GLY A 138 -7.37 -1.07 -18.39
C GLY A 138 -7.91 -2.49 -18.32
N LYS A 139 -7.18 -3.38 -17.62
CA LYS A 139 -7.53 -4.80 -17.40
C LYS A 139 -7.14 -5.24 -16.00
N LYS A 140 -7.84 -6.22 -15.42
CA LYS A 140 -7.59 -6.65 -14.03
C LYS A 140 -6.43 -7.67 -13.95
N PRO A 141 -5.57 -7.59 -12.93
CA PRO A 141 -4.30 -8.33 -12.90
C PRO A 141 -4.41 -9.79 -12.45
N GLY A 142 -5.60 -10.30 -12.12
CA GLY A 142 -5.75 -11.67 -11.61
C GLY A 142 -7.12 -12.29 -11.87
N LYS A 143 -7.24 -13.60 -11.58
CA LYS A 143 -8.40 -14.42 -11.97
C LYS A 143 -9.62 -14.30 -11.06
N LYS A 144 -9.47 -13.98 -9.77
CA LYS A 144 -10.61 -13.82 -8.84
C LYS A 144 -11.37 -12.55 -9.22
N CYS A 145 -12.71 -12.60 -9.21
CA CYS A 145 -13.56 -11.45 -9.53
C CYS A 145 -14.48 -11.05 -8.37
N ARG A 146 -14.62 -11.88 -7.34
CA ARG A 146 -15.64 -11.73 -6.28
C ARG A 146 -15.15 -12.29 -4.96
N ASP A 147 -15.47 -11.61 -3.86
CA ASP A 147 -15.42 -12.18 -2.52
C ASP A 147 -16.82 -12.19 -1.89
N ASN A 148 -17.41 -13.38 -1.79
CA ASN A 148 -18.76 -13.60 -1.29
C ASN A 148 -18.93 -13.25 0.20
N LYS A 149 -17.85 -13.16 0.99
CA LYS A 149 -17.92 -12.84 2.42
C LYS A 149 -17.88 -11.34 2.66
N ARG A 150 -17.13 -10.60 1.84
CA ARG A 150 -16.97 -9.13 1.95
C ARG A 150 -17.98 -8.35 1.11
N GLY A 151 -18.60 -8.98 0.10
CA GLY A 151 -19.51 -8.31 -0.83
C GLY A 151 -18.78 -7.52 -1.94
N PHE A 152 -17.51 -7.83 -2.19
CA PHE A 152 -16.64 -7.05 -3.06
C PHE A 152 -16.41 -7.75 -4.40
N GLU A 153 -16.67 -7.07 -5.51
CA GLU A 153 -16.47 -7.56 -6.88
C GLU A 153 -15.58 -6.62 -7.70
N ILE A 154 -14.72 -7.19 -8.56
CA ILE A 154 -13.93 -6.43 -9.54
C ILE A 154 -13.80 -7.22 -10.85
N TYR A 155 -14.13 -6.58 -11.96
CA TYR A 155 -14.24 -7.22 -13.28
C TYR A 155 -13.86 -6.29 -14.44
N ASP A 156 -13.44 -6.89 -15.55
CA ASP A 156 -13.07 -6.23 -16.80
C ASP A 156 -13.88 -6.84 -17.97
N GLY A 157 -15.04 -6.26 -18.27
CA GLY A 157 -15.91 -6.68 -19.37
C GLY A 157 -16.74 -7.96 -19.16
N SER A 158 -17.04 -8.38 -17.92
CA SER A 158 -17.86 -9.60 -17.70
C SER A 158 -19.36 -9.36 -17.44
N SER A 159 -19.81 -8.12 -17.26
CA SER A 159 -21.21 -7.74 -17.03
C SER A 159 -21.40 -6.24 -17.28
N TYR A 160 -22.62 -5.82 -17.62
CA TYR A 160 -22.93 -4.42 -17.85
C TYR A 160 -22.98 -3.64 -16.52
N LEU A 161 -22.57 -2.37 -16.56
CA LEU A 161 -22.54 -1.47 -15.42
C LEU A 161 -23.78 -0.55 -15.45
N THR A 162 -24.38 -0.30 -14.29
CA THR A 162 -25.40 0.74 -14.12
C THR A 162 -24.77 2.00 -13.53
N ILE A 163 -25.10 3.16 -14.11
CA ILE A 163 -24.46 4.46 -13.84
C ILE A 163 -25.49 5.42 -13.22
N THR A 164 -25.06 6.24 -12.27
CA THR A 164 -25.92 7.17 -11.51
C THR A 164 -25.44 8.62 -11.52
N GLY A 165 -24.13 8.87 -11.73
CA GLY A 165 -23.54 10.21 -11.54
C GLY A 165 -23.56 10.70 -10.08
N HIS A 166 -24.00 9.88 -9.12
CA HIS A 166 -23.96 10.21 -7.69
C HIS A 166 -22.54 10.03 -7.15
N THR A 167 -21.70 10.96 -7.55
CA THR A 167 -20.24 10.92 -7.46
C THR A 167 -19.75 11.03 -6.01
N LEU A 168 -18.81 10.15 -5.62
CA LEU A 168 -18.21 10.10 -4.28
C LEU A 168 -16.90 10.90 -4.17
N ASN A 169 -16.24 11.17 -5.30
CA ASN A 169 -14.96 11.86 -5.40
C ASN A 169 -14.85 12.63 -6.72
N GLY A 170 -14.27 13.83 -6.69
CA GLY A 170 -13.98 14.62 -7.90
C GLY A 170 -12.82 14.07 -8.76
N ASP A 171 -12.54 12.76 -8.69
CA ASP A 171 -11.44 12.12 -9.40
C ASP A 171 -11.86 11.78 -10.84
N LYS A 172 -10.96 12.03 -11.80
CA LYS A 172 -11.09 11.50 -13.17
C LYS A 172 -10.93 9.97 -13.18
N ILE A 173 -11.41 9.32 -14.26
CA ILE A 173 -11.09 7.91 -14.50
C ILE A 173 -9.58 7.78 -14.74
N SER A 174 -8.93 6.92 -13.97
CA SER A 174 -7.50 6.63 -14.05
C SER A 174 -7.23 5.36 -14.87
N ASP A 175 -6.11 5.35 -15.57
CA ASP A 175 -5.55 4.26 -16.38
C ASP A 175 -4.36 3.54 -15.69
N ASP A 176 -4.14 3.84 -14.41
CA ASP A 176 -2.98 3.44 -13.62
C ASP A 176 -3.03 1.95 -13.22
N ALA A 177 -2.25 1.13 -13.92
CA ALA A 177 -2.17 -0.30 -13.68
C ALA A 177 -1.67 -0.69 -12.28
N ASP A 178 -0.83 0.15 -11.63
CA ASP A 178 -0.34 -0.11 -10.28
C ASP A 178 -1.43 0.19 -9.24
N LYS A 179 -2.26 1.23 -9.43
CA LYS A 179 -3.48 1.42 -8.60
C LYS A 179 -4.42 0.23 -8.73
N ILE A 180 -4.68 -0.25 -9.96
CA ILE A 180 -5.53 -1.43 -10.20
C ILE A 180 -4.95 -2.65 -9.47
N ALA A 181 -3.62 -2.84 -9.48
CA ALA A 181 -2.94 -3.92 -8.76
C ALA A 181 -3.04 -3.79 -7.22
N VAL A 182 -2.88 -2.57 -6.68
CA VAL A 182 -3.05 -2.30 -5.24
C VAL A 182 -4.49 -2.59 -4.80
N VAL A 183 -5.48 -2.05 -5.51
CA VAL A 183 -6.90 -2.27 -5.23
C VAL A 183 -7.27 -3.76 -5.31
N TYR A 184 -6.86 -4.45 -6.37
CA TYR A 184 -7.08 -5.89 -6.52
C TYR A 184 -6.45 -6.69 -5.36
N GLY A 185 -5.26 -6.31 -4.90
CA GLY A 185 -4.60 -6.90 -3.73
C GLY A 185 -5.30 -6.61 -2.39
N MET A 186 -5.96 -5.45 -2.25
CA MET A 186 -6.75 -5.08 -1.07
C MET A 186 -8.12 -5.79 -1.03
N MET A 187 -8.71 -6.06 -2.20
CA MET A 187 -9.95 -6.84 -2.33
C MET A 187 -9.70 -8.33 -2.10
N PHE A 188 -8.56 -8.86 -2.57
CA PHE A 188 -8.19 -10.27 -2.45
C PHE A 188 -6.83 -10.47 -1.76
N PRO A 189 -6.70 -10.10 -0.47
CA PRO A 189 -5.45 -10.27 0.26
C PRO A 189 -5.10 -11.75 0.43
N SER A 190 -3.85 -12.11 0.13
CA SER A 190 -3.36 -13.49 0.25
C SER A 190 -3.20 -13.88 1.72
N THR A 191 -3.97 -14.86 2.19
CA THR A 191 -4.00 -15.28 3.59
C THR A 191 -2.80 -16.16 3.96
N ALA A 192 -2.09 -15.80 5.02
CA ALA A 192 -0.98 -16.57 5.58
C ALA A 192 -1.45 -17.93 6.17
N PRO A 193 -0.57 -18.96 6.24
CA PRO A 193 -0.99 -20.36 6.32
C PRO A 193 -1.29 -20.88 7.73
N LYS A 194 -2.11 -21.93 7.80
CA LYS A 194 -2.10 -22.92 8.90
C LYS A 194 -1.27 -24.15 8.49
N SER A 195 -0.85 -24.93 9.47
CA SER A 195 0.23 -25.92 9.36
C SER A 195 -0.04 -27.11 8.42
N SER A 196 0.83 -27.24 7.41
CA SER A 196 1.39 -28.50 6.91
C SER A 196 0.43 -29.67 6.60
N SER A 197 -0.17 -29.63 5.42
CA SER A 197 -0.13 -30.79 4.51
C SER A 197 0.33 -30.29 3.13
N VAL A 198 1.01 -31.13 2.34
CA VAL A 198 1.65 -30.68 1.10
C VAL A 198 0.63 -30.57 -0.03
N SER A 199 0.11 -29.38 -0.27
CA SER A 199 -0.64 -29.05 -1.48
C SER A 199 0.32 -28.93 -2.68
N ALA A 200 -0.01 -29.57 -3.79
CA ALA A 200 0.77 -29.49 -5.03
C ALA A 200 0.84 -28.05 -5.58
N PRO A 201 1.89 -27.69 -6.36
CA PRO A 201 1.96 -26.38 -6.99
C PRO A 201 0.72 -26.13 -7.87
N ASN A 202 0.28 -24.87 -7.88
CA ASN A 202 -0.89 -24.43 -8.63
C ASN A 202 -0.57 -24.43 -10.14
N LEU A 203 -0.67 -25.63 -10.72
CA LEU A 203 -0.84 -25.82 -12.15
C LEU A 203 -1.97 -24.89 -12.60
N SER A 204 -1.70 -24.08 -13.63
CA SER A 204 -2.75 -23.73 -14.58
C SER A 204 -3.51 -24.99 -15.00
N PRO A 205 -4.72 -24.89 -15.58
CA PRO A 205 -5.19 -25.91 -16.51
C PRO A 205 -4.29 -25.91 -17.74
N SER A 206 -3.06 -26.40 -17.55
CA SER A 206 -2.22 -26.96 -18.58
C SER A 206 -3.09 -27.95 -19.32
N SER A 207 -3.09 -27.86 -20.65
CA SER A 207 -3.72 -28.86 -21.48
C SER A 207 -3.08 -30.22 -21.18
N VAL A 208 -3.74 -31.00 -20.31
CA VAL A 208 -3.56 -32.45 -20.24
C VAL A 208 -3.86 -32.92 -21.65
N GLN A 209 -2.81 -33.17 -22.44
CA GLN A 209 -2.94 -33.43 -23.86
C GLN A 209 -3.82 -34.66 -24.01
N PHE A 210 -5.04 -34.44 -24.47
CA PHE A 210 -6.05 -35.48 -24.56
C PHE A 210 -5.51 -36.55 -25.52
N SER A 211 -5.06 -37.67 -24.94
CA SER A 211 -4.31 -38.73 -25.61
C SER A 211 -5.10 -40.04 -25.50
N PRO A 212 -6.26 -40.11 -26.18
CA PRO A 212 -7.14 -41.26 -26.15
C PRO A 212 -6.52 -42.48 -26.88
N PRO A 213 -7.17 -43.66 -26.83
CA PRO A 213 -6.82 -44.81 -27.65
C PRO A 213 -6.71 -44.48 -29.15
N GLY A 214 -6.04 -45.34 -29.92
CA GLY A 214 -5.79 -45.11 -31.35
C GLY A 214 -7.09 -45.00 -32.15
N PHE A 215 -7.19 -43.95 -32.98
CA PHE A 215 -8.34 -43.50 -33.80
C PHE A 215 -9.61 -44.38 -33.79
N ARG A 216 -9.60 -45.55 -34.45
CA ARG A 216 -10.76 -46.46 -34.54
C ARG A 216 -11.28 -46.88 -33.15
N GLN A 217 -10.36 -47.25 -32.25
CA GLN A 217 -10.66 -47.87 -30.95
C GLN A 217 -11.46 -47.01 -29.96
N PHE A 218 -11.55 -45.69 -30.14
CA PHE A 218 -12.43 -44.84 -29.32
C PHE A 218 -13.77 -44.51 -30.01
N LYS A 219 -13.81 -44.51 -31.35
CA LYS A 219 -15.04 -44.24 -32.12
C LYS A 219 -16.06 -45.37 -31.96
N ASP A 220 -15.57 -46.60 -31.82
CA ASP A 220 -16.38 -47.81 -31.68
C ASP A 220 -16.77 -48.15 -30.22
N MET A 221 -16.32 -47.37 -29.22
CA MET A 221 -16.65 -47.58 -27.80
C MET A 221 -18.06 -47.10 -27.45
N THR A 222 -18.76 -47.88 -26.62
CA THR A 222 -19.99 -47.43 -25.93
C THR A 222 -19.67 -46.36 -24.89
N ASP A 223 -20.68 -45.59 -24.48
CA ASP A 223 -20.47 -44.52 -23.51
C ASP A 223 -20.16 -45.04 -22.09
N ILE A 224 -20.57 -46.26 -21.76
CA ILE A 224 -20.17 -46.94 -20.52
C ILE A 224 -18.67 -47.27 -20.56
N GLU A 225 -18.15 -47.82 -21.66
CA GLU A 225 -16.72 -48.09 -21.81
C GLU A 225 -15.87 -46.81 -21.79
N LYS A 226 -16.37 -45.70 -22.38
CA LYS A 226 -15.74 -44.38 -22.28
C LYS A 226 -15.72 -43.86 -20.84
N LEU A 227 -16.82 -44.05 -20.09
CA LEU A 227 -16.94 -43.65 -18.68
C LEU A 227 -15.99 -44.46 -17.78
N GLU A 228 -15.99 -45.79 -17.91
CA GLU A 228 -15.09 -46.71 -17.19
C GLU A 228 -13.61 -46.38 -17.50
N TRP A 229 -13.26 -46.15 -18.77
CA TRP A 229 -11.92 -45.72 -19.15
C TRP A 229 -11.55 -44.37 -18.51
N CYS A 230 -12.45 -43.41 -18.43
CA CYS A 230 -12.18 -42.12 -17.78
C CYS A 230 -12.01 -42.25 -16.26
N LEU A 231 -12.80 -43.11 -15.61
CA LEU A 231 -12.64 -43.47 -14.20
C LEU A 231 -11.29 -44.16 -13.93
N GLU A 232 -10.76 -44.93 -14.88
CA GLU A 232 -9.45 -45.58 -14.76
C GLU A 232 -8.26 -44.65 -15.05
N LYS A 233 -8.41 -43.66 -15.94
CA LYS A 233 -7.27 -42.85 -16.47
C LYS A 233 -7.14 -41.42 -15.94
N TYR A 234 -8.20 -40.80 -15.40
CA TYR A 234 -8.15 -39.42 -14.90
C TYR A 234 -8.34 -39.36 -13.38
N PRO A 235 -7.26 -39.17 -12.58
CA PRO A 235 -7.35 -39.20 -11.11
C PRO A 235 -8.39 -38.24 -10.52
N ASP A 236 -8.62 -37.09 -11.15
CA ASP A 236 -9.56 -36.06 -10.71
C ASP A 236 -11.00 -36.29 -11.23
N PHE A 237 -11.31 -37.45 -11.80
CA PHE A 237 -12.66 -37.80 -12.29
C PHE A 237 -13.43 -38.70 -11.30
N PRO A 238 -12.87 -39.82 -10.76
CA PRO A 238 -13.54 -40.63 -9.74
C PRO A 238 -14.02 -39.90 -8.48
N PRO A 239 -13.27 -38.94 -7.87
CA PRO A 239 -13.76 -38.25 -6.67
C PRO A 239 -15.05 -37.48 -6.95
N LEU A 240 -15.07 -36.68 -8.00
CA LEU A 240 -16.26 -35.93 -8.45
C LEU A 240 -17.39 -36.87 -8.88
N TRP A 241 -17.10 -37.93 -9.65
CA TRP A 241 -18.10 -38.90 -10.06
C TRP A 241 -18.75 -39.61 -8.87
N ASN A 242 -17.99 -39.90 -7.81
CA ASN A 242 -18.46 -40.56 -6.60
C ASN A 242 -19.09 -39.61 -5.56
N GLY A 243 -19.19 -38.30 -5.86
CA GLY A 243 -19.88 -37.32 -5.01
C GLY A 243 -19.00 -36.48 -4.08
N ASP A 244 -17.67 -36.64 -4.12
CA ASP A 244 -16.76 -35.81 -3.34
C ASP A 244 -16.73 -34.37 -3.87
N ILE A 245 -16.76 -33.41 -2.94
CA ILE A 245 -16.75 -31.97 -3.18
C ILE A 245 -15.53 -31.28 -2.52
N SER A 246 -14.62 -32.03 -1.90
CA SER A 246 -13.53 -31.52 -1.06
C SER A 246 -12.57 -30.54 -1.77
N GLY A 247 -12.56 -30.54 -3.12
CA GLY A 247 -11.80 -29.60 -3.96
C GLY A 247 -12.59 -28.39 -4.49
N HIS A 248 -13.81 -28.11 -4.04
CA HIS A 248 -14.67 -27.02 -4.53
C HIS A 248 -15.29 -26.18 -3.40
N ASP A 249 -15.49 -24.88 -3.64
CA ASP A 249 -16.04 -23.95 -2.64
C ASP A 249 -17.56 -24.11 -2.46
N SER A 250 -18.25 -24.82 -3.36
CA SER A 250 -19.69 -25.13 -3.21
C SER A 250 -20.15 -26.38 -3.96
N HIS A 251 -21.26 -26.98 -3.50
CA HIS A 251 -21.93 -28.08 -4.20
C HIS A 251 -22.23 -27.74 -5.67
N SER A 252 -22.83 -26.57 -5.94
CA SER A 252 -23.19 -26.13 -7.30
C SER A 252 -21.98 -25.90 -8.22
N GLU A 253 -20.79 -25.68 -7.65
CA GLU A 253 -19.54 -25.61 -8.41
C GLU A 253 -19.05 -27.02 -8.78
N ALA A 254 -19.04 -27.96 -7.83
CA ALA A 254 -18.72 -29.37 -8.11
C ALA A 254 -19.70 -29.98 -9.13
N ASP A 255 -21.01 -29.69 -8.99
CA ASP A 255 -22.06 -30.09 -9.93
C ASP A 255 -21.70 -29.66 -11.37
N PHE A 256 -21.30 -28.38 -11.54
CA PHE A 256 -20.94 -27.80 -12.83
C PHE A 256 -19.55 -28.23 -13.34
N ALA A 257 -18.60 -28.50 -12.44
CA ALA A 257 -17.28 -29.01 -12.76
C ALA A 257 -17.33 -30.43 -13.33
N LEU A 258 -18.20 -31.30 -12.79
CA LEU A 258 -18.44 -32.62 -13.36
C LEU A 258 -19.13 -32.52 -14.73
N MET A 259 -20.19 -31.71 -14.86
CA MET A 259 -20.86 -31.51 -16.15
C MET A 259 -19.90 -31.04 -17.26
N ARG A 260 -18.97 -30.12 -16.97
CA ARG A 260 -17.94 -29.70 -17.95
C ARG A 260 -16.98 -30.82 -18.34
N LYS A 261 -16.63 -31.73 -17.42
CA LYS A 261 -15.86 -32.94 -17.76
C LYS A 261 -16.67 -33.89 -18.64
N LEU A 262 -17.98 -34.03 -18.41
CA LEU A 262 -18.87 -34.83 -19.27
C LEU A 262 -18.97 -34.26 -20.70
N VAL A 263 -19.09 -32.93 -20.88
CA VAL A 263 -19.08 -32.27 -22.21
C VAL A 263 -17.79 -32.56 -22.98
N GLN A 264 -16.64 -32.58 -22.30
CA GLN A 264 -15.36 -32.90 -22.94
C GLN A 264 -15.31 -34.35 -23.47
N LEU A 265 -16.01 -35.28 -22.83
CA LEU A 265 -15.94 -36.72 -23.10
C LEU A 265 -17.03 -37.22 -24.07
N PHE A 266 -18.27 -36.76 -23.87
CA PHE A 266 -19.47 -37.26 -24.57
C PHE A 266 -20.04 -36.25 -25.58
N GLY A 267 -19.23 -35.28 -26.00
CA GLY A 267 -19.64 -34.26 -26.98
C GLY A 267 -20.57 -33.19 -26.39
N ARG A 268 -21.16 -32.39 -27.28
CA ARG A 268 -21.97 -31.21 -26.94
C ARG A 268 -23.47 -31.52 -26.76
N ASP A 269 -23.83 -32.75 -26.39
CA ASP A 269 -25.22 -33.16 -26.15
C ASP A 269 -25.64 -32.85 -24.71
N GLU A 270 -26.54 -31.87 -24.56
CA GLU A 270 -27.08 -31.40 -23.28
C GLU A 270 -27.88 -32.48 -22.53
N SER A 271 -28.57 -33.37 -23.26
CA SER A 271 -29.37 -34.45 -22.67
C SER A 271 -28.48 -35.58 -22.15
N ARG A 272 -27.51 -36.00 -22.98
CA ARG A 272 -26.49 -37.01 -22.64
C ARG A 272 -25.68 -36.57 -21.41
N VAL A 273 -25.30 -35.29 -21.33
CA VAL A 273 -24.60 -34.71 -20.16
C VAL A 273 -25.49 -34.67 -18.92
N ALA A 274 -26.78 -34.31 -19.06
CA ALA A 274 -27.74 -34.32 -17.94
C ALA A 274 -27.95 -35.74 -17.38
N ASP A 275 -28.07 -36.75 -18.25
CA ASP A 275 -28.34 -38.13 -17.84
C ASP A 275 -27.11 -38.84 -17.28
N PHE A 276 -25.89 -38.53 -17.73
CA PHE A 276 -24.69 -38.97 -17.02
C PHE A 276 -24.51 -38.26 -15.67
N PHE A 277 -24.85 -36.97 -15.55
CA PHE A 277 -24.80 -36.30 -14.24
C PHE A 277 -25.74 -36.95 -13.22
N ARG A 278 -26.95 -37.37 -13.63
CA ARG A 278 -27.93 -38.09 -12.80
C ARG A 278 -27.45 -39.45 -12.28
N GLN A 279 -26.44 -40.04 -12.94
CA GLN A 279 -25.84 -41.32 -12.55
C GLN A 279 -24.62 -41.15 -11.63
N SER A 280 -24.19 -39.90 -11.36
CA SER A 280 -23.08 -39.59 -10.46
C SER A 280 -23.53 -39.46 -9.00
N GLY A 281 -22.61 -39.71 -8.06
CA GLY A 281 -22.82 -39.52 -6.62
C GLY A 281 -23.00 -38.05 -6.18
N LEU A 282 -22.83 -37.07 -7.08
CA LEU A 282 -23.23 -35.68 -6.80
C LEU A 282 -24.76 -35.51 -6.87
N TRP A 283 -25.48 -36.35 -7.64
CA TRP A 283 -26.93 -36.26 -7.78
C TRP A 283 -27.68 -37.10 -6.75
N THR A 284 -28.46 -36.43 -5.90
CA THR A 284 -29.55 -37.04 -5.12
C THR A 284 -30.76 -36.10 -5.12
N GLU A 285 -31.98 -36.66 -5.02
CA GLU A 285 -33.21 -35.87 -4.92
C GLU A 285 -33.20 -34.94 -3.71
N GLU A 286 -32.68 -35.41 -2.57
CA GLU A 286 -32.64 -34.64 -1.32
C GLU A 286 -31.70 -33.42 -1.41
N ARG A 287 -30.51 -33.58 -2.01
CA ARG A 287 -29.55 -32.49 -2.26
C ARG A 287 -30.06 -31.43 -3.26
N HIS A 288 -30.96 -31.82 -4.15
CA HIS A 288 -31.47 -30.96 -5.23
C HIS A 288 -32.89 -30.43 -4.97
N LYS A 289 -33.51 -30.85 -3.87
CA LYS A 289 -34.82 -30.41 -3.39
C LYS A 289 -34.85 -28.89 -3.20
N GLY A 290 -35.48 -28.19 -4.15
CA GLY A 290 -35.61 -26.73 -4.16
C GLY A 290 -34.82 -25.99 -5.24
N LYS A 291 -33.87 -26.63 -5.96
CA LYS A 291 -33.14 -25.98 -7.06
C LYS A 291 -33.97 -25.77 -8.35
N GLY A 292 -35.24 -26.19 -8.37
CA GLY A 292 -36.11 -26.22 -9.55
C GLY A 292 -36.08 -27.57 -10.29
N LYS A 293 -37.18 -27.94 -10.94
CA LYS A 293 -37.32 -29.24 -11.66
C LYS A 293 -36.41 -29.35 -12.88
N ASP A 294 -35.97 -28.23 -13.43
CA ASP A 294 -35.16 -28.09 -14.65
C ASP A 294 -33.71 -27.66 -14.34
N TYR A 295 -33.26 -27.87 -13.10
CA TYR A 295 -31.91 -27.49 -12.65
C TYR A 295 -30.81 -28.21 -13.44
N VAL A 296 -30.99 -29.50 -13.70
CA VAL A 296 -29.97 -30.34 -14.38
C VAL A 296 -29.88 -29.92 -15.85
N GLU A 297 -31.01 -29.75 -16.51
CA GLU A 297 -31.16 -29.26 -17.88
C GLU A 297 -30.49 -27.91 -18.05
N LYS A 298 -30.87 -26.91 -17.24
CA LYS A 298 -30.26 -25.57 -17.27
C LYS A 298 -28.75 -25.59 -17.00
N SER A 299 -28.29 -26.49 -16.14
CA SER A 299 -26.86 -26.63 -15.83
C SER A 299 -26.08 -27.32 -16.95
N ALA A 300 -26.67 -28.32 -17.62
CA ALA A 300 -26.09 -28.99 -18.78
C ALA A 300 -26.02 -28.04 -19.99
N VAL A 301 -27.10 -27.31 -20.29
CA VAL A 301 -27.12 -26.23 -21.30
C VAL A 301 -26.02 -25.20 -21.03
N LYS A 302 -25.88 -24.76 -19.78
CA LYS A 302 -24.83 -23.82 -19.36
C LYS A 302 -23.42 -24.43 -19.41
N ALA A 303 -23.28 -25.75 -19.25
CA ALA A 303 -22.00 -26.45 -19.36
C ALA A 303 -21.56 -26.56 -20.83
N VAL A 304 -22.47 -27.00 -21.72
CA VAL A 304 -22.26 -27.11 -23.17
C VAL A 304 -21.97 -25.73 -23.79
N SER A 305 -22.89 -24.77 -23.63
CA SER A 305 -22.73 -23.39 -24.13
C SER A 305 -21.65 -22.56 -23.40
N GLY A 306 -21.03 -23.15 -22.37
CA GLY A 306 -19.91 -22.61 -21.61
C GLY A 306 -18.61 -23.39 -21.81
N PHE A 307 -18.53 -24.32 -22.77
CA PHE A 307 -17.34 -25.13 -23.04
C PHE A 307 -16.61 -24.65 -24.31
N THR A 308 -15.45 -24.02 -24.11
CA THR A 308 -14.59 -23.47 -25.17
C THR A 308 -13.41 -24.39 -25.54
N GLY A 309 -13.35 -25.59 -24.96
CA GLY A 309 -12.39 -26.61 -25.36
C GLY A 309 -12.83 -27.35 -26.63
N GLN A 310 -11.91 -28.16 -27.16
CA GLN A 310 -12.23 -29.20 -28.13
C GLN A 310 -12.79 -30.41 -27.38
N THR A 311 -13.93 -30.96 -27.82
CA THR A 311 -14.46 -32.23 -27.27
C THR A 311 -13.66 -33.42 -27.80
N THR A 312 -13.84 -34.59 -27.20
CA THR A 312 -13.15 -35.81 -27.64
C THR A 312 -13.54 -36.22 -29.07
N GLU A 313 -14.81 -36.09 -29.41
CA GLU A 313 -15.34 -36.40 -30.75
C GLU A 313 -14.74 -35.41 -31.80
N GLU A 314 -14.73 -34.10 -31.49
CA GLU A 314 -14.04 -33.07 -32.30
C GLU A 314 -12.52 -33.29 -32.44
N TYR A 315 -11.86 -33.82 -31.41
CA TYR A 315 -10.43 -34.13 -31.43
C TYR A 315 -10.08 -35.24 -32.43
N PHE A 316 -10.97 -36.20 -32.62
CA PHE A 316 -10.81 -37.24 -33.62
C PHE A 316 -11.19 -36.75 -35.02
N ASP A 317 -12.39 -36.20 -35.20
CA ASP A 317 -12.86 -35.79 -36.55
C ASP A 317 -12.04 -34.62 -37.16
N SER A 318 -11.21 -33.92 -36.35
CA SER A 318 -10.27 -32.90 -36.84
C SER A 318 -8.95 -33.42 -37.43
N ARG A 319 -8.70 -34.75 -37.45
CA ARG A 319 -7.51 -35.33 -38.09
C ARG A 319 -7.85 -35.86 -39.49
N PRO A 320 -7.02 -35.62 -40.52
CA PRO A 320 -7.14 -36.33 -41.80
C PRO A 320 -6.87 -37.82 -41.59
N GLU A 321 -7.60 -38.68 -42.32
CA GLU A 321 -7.28 -40.11 -42.38
C GLU A 321 -5.88 -40.32 -42.97
N PRO A 322 -5.11 -41.32 -42.48
CA PRO A 322 -3.78 -41.61 -43.00
C PRO A 322 -3.86 -42.16 -44.44
N ASP A 323 -2.87 -41.82 -45.28
CA ASP A 323 -2.73 -42.29 -46.68
C ASP A 323 -2.81 -43.83 -46.76
N HIS A 324 -3.98 -44.34 -47.13
CA HIS A 324 -4.30 -45.76 -47.24
C HIS A 324 -3.68 -46.39 -48.49
N ARG A 325 -2.34 -46.47 -48.50
CA ARG A 325 -1.63 -47.48 -49.28
C ARG A 325 -1.74 -48.79 -48.52
N GLU A 326 -2.68 -49.63 -48.94
CA GLU A 326 -2.79 -50.99 -48.43
C GLU A 326 -1.45 -51.73 -48.65
N PRO A 327 -0.77 -52.21 -47.58
CA PRO A 327 0.20 -53.27 -47.73
C PRO A 327 -0.56 -54.52 -48.16
N GLU A 328 -0.03 -55.32 -49.09
CA GLU A 328 -0.68 -56.60 -49.43
C GLU A 328 -0.88 -57.44 -48.17
N PRO A 329 -2.10 -58.00 -47.94
CA PRO A 329 -2.40 -58.70 -46.71
C PRO A 329 -1.51 -59.93 -46.57
N VAL A 330 -0.72 -59.98 -45.49
CA VAL A 330 0.15 -61.11 -45.16
C VAL A 330 -0.71 -62.34 -44.96
N LYS A 331 -0.77 -63.21 -45.98
CA LYS A 331 -1.58 -64.43 -45.94
C LYS A 331 -1.07 -65.35 -44.84
N ILE A 332 -1.87 -65.50 -43.79
CA ILE A 332 -1.66 -66.50 -42.74
C ILE A 332 -1.56 -67.87 -43.43
N PRO A 333 -0.48 -68.66 -43.23
CA PRO A 333 -0.34 -69.96 -43.86
C PRO A 333 -1.47 -70.92 -43.46
N GLU A 334 -2.00 -71.68 -44.42
CA GLU A 334 -3.01 -72.69 -44.13
C GLU A 334 -2.49 -73.70 -43.09
N GLY A 335 -3.30 -73.97 -42.06
CA GLY A 335 -2.93 -74.80 -40.92
C GLY A 335 -2.23 -74.08 -39.76
N PHE A 336 -1.87 -72.80 -39.87
CA PHE A 336 -1.19 -72.05 -38.80
C PHE A 336 -1.97 -72.06 -37.47
N GLU A 337 -3.28 -71.83 -37.49
CA GLU A 337 -4.12 -71.90 -36.28
C GLU A 337 -4.13 -73.30 -35.64
N ALA A 338 -4.12 -74.37 -36.45
CA ALA A 338 -4.09 -75.75 -35.98
C ALA A 338 -2.74 -76.13 -35.35
N GLU A 339 -1.64 -75.63 -35.91
CA GLU A 339 -0.29 -75.84 -35.37
C GLU A 339 -0.09 -75.09 -34.04
N LEU A 340 -0.67 -73.88 -33.88
CA LEU A 340 -0.74 -73.20 -32.58
C LEU A 340 -1.58 -73.98 -31.56
N LEU A 341 -2.78 -74.44 -31.96
CA LEU A 341 -3.66 -75.24 -31.09
C LEU A 341 -2.95 -76.47 -30.53
N LYS A 342 -2.16 -77.16 -31.38
CA LYS A 342 -1.37 -78.34 -31.01
C LYS A 342 -0.25 -78.00 -30.01
N GLN A 343 0.55 -76.96 -30.30
CA GLN A 343 1.64 -76.53 -29.40
C GLN A 343 1.13 -76.03 -28.03
N VAL A 344 -0.07 -75.43 -27.97
CA VAL A 344 -0.72 -75.01 -26.71
C VAL A 344 -1.24 -76.21 -25.91
N ALA A 345 -1.68 -77.29 -26.58
CA ALA A 345 -2.14 -78.50 -25.90
C ALA A 345 -1.01 -79.33 -25.28
N ASP A 346 0.13 -79.45 -25.97
CA ASP A 346 1.20 -80.39 -25.59
C ASP A 346 2.04 -79.96 -24.37
N LYS A 347 2.19 -78.65 -24.09
CA LYS A 347 2.98 -78.15 -22.92
C LYS A 347 2.46 -76.83 -22.31
N PRO A 348 1.86 -76.85 -21.11
CA PRO A 348 1.57 -75.64 -20.35
C PRO A 348 2.83 -75.07 -19.66
N GLY A 349 3.80 -74.57 -20.45
CA GLY A 349 5.08 -74.10 -19.91
C GLY A 349 6.03 -73.40 -20.88
N TYR A 350 5.84 -72.09 -21.07
CA TYR A 350 6.91 -71.10 -21.31
C TYR A 350 7.91 -71.33 -22.48
N ALA A 351 7.42 -71.59 -23.69
CA ALA A 351 8.08 -71.13 -24.92
C ALA A 351 7.08 -71.06 -26.10
N PHE A 352 6.87 -69.88 -26.68
CA PHE A 352 6.24 -69.77 -28.01
C PHE A 352 7.31 -69.90 -29.09
N ASN A 353 7.01 -70.61 -30.19
CA ASN A 353 7.93 -70.72 -31.32
C ASN A 353 8.27 -69.32 -31.87
N THR A 354 9.56 -69.06 -32.10
CA THR A 354 10.06 -67.78 -32.62
C THR A 354 9.45 -67.37 -33.95
N ASP A 355 9.10 -68.31 -34.82
CA ASP A 355 8.55 -67.99 -36.14
C ASP A 355 7.04 -67.67 -36.07
N ILE A 356 6.32 -68.30 -35.12
CA ILE A 356 4.96 -67.89 -34.73
C ILE A 356 4.99 -66.45 -34.18
N LEU A 357 5.98 -66.12 -33.35
CA LEU A 357 6.14 -64.77 -32.81
C LEU A 357 6.54 -63.73 -33.86
N LYS A 358 7.30 -64.11 -34.91
CA LYS A 358 7.59 -63.23 -36.07
C LYS A 358 6.34 -62.95 -36.89
N ILE A 359 5.62 -64.01 -37.29
CA ILE A 359 4.37 -63.88 -38.07
C ILE A 359 3.38 -63.01 -37.30
N ALA A 360 3.12 -63.29 -36.02
CA ALA A 360 2.27 -62.46 -35.17
C ALA A 360 2.81 -61.05 -34.91
N ALA A 361 4.13 -60.83 -35.08
CA ALA A 361 4.75 -59.50 -35.04
C ALA A 361 4.66 -58.73 -36.38
N GLU A 362 4.25 -59.39 -37.46
CA GLU A 362 4.09 -58.78 -38.79
C GLU A 362 2.61 -58.63 -39.19
N LEU A 363 1.69 -59.36 -38.55
CA LEU A 363 0.24 -59.12 -38.64
C LEU A 363 -0.14 -57.67 -38.26
N ASP A 364 -1.10 -57.13 -39.00
CA ASP A 364 -1.75 -55.84 -38.74
C ASP A 364 -2.59 -55.86 -37.43
N PRO A 365 -3.12 -54.71 -36.97
CA PRO A 365 -3.85 -54.65 -35.71
C PRO A 365 -5.12 -55.51 -35.66
N GLU A 366 -5.86 -55.66 -36.77
CA GLU A 366 -7.14 -56.37 -36.81
C GLU A 366 -6.90 -57.88 -36.96
N GLN A 367 -6.01 -58.30 -37.86
CA GLN A 367 -5.55 -59.69 -37.97
C GLN A 367 -4.94 -60.21 -36.66
N PHE A 368 -4.11 -59.38 -35.99
CA PHE A 368 -3.55 -59.76 -34.69
C PHE A 368 -4.62 -59.84 -33.60
N GLN A 369 -5.63 -58.97 -33.61
CA GLN A 369 -6.69 -58.97 -32.61
C GLN A 369 -7.62 -60.19 -32.77
N ASP A 370 -7.96 -60.60 -33.99
CA ASP A 370 -8.73 -61.82 -34.28
C ASP A 370 -7.96 -63.09 -33.85
N LEU A 371 -6.71 -63.25 -34.32
CA LEU A 371 -5.85 -64.36 -33.92
C LEU A 371 -5.69 -64.40 -32.39
N TYR A 372 -5.44 -63.26 -31.75
CA TYR A 372 -5.33 -63.16 -30.31
C TYR A 372 -6.65 -63.57 -29.62
N PHE A 373 -7.81 -63.11 -30.11
CA PHE A 373 -9.12 -63.43 -29.56
C PHE A 373 -9.39 -64.94 -29.62
N LYS A 374 -9.24 -65.57 -30.80
CA LYS A 374 -9.37 -67.01 -31.04
C LYS A 374 -8.49 -67.83 -30.08
N LEU A 375 -7.20 -67.52 -30.01
CA LEU A 375 -6.27 -68.18 -29.08
C LEU A 375 -6.67 -67.96 -27.62
N SER A 376 -7.25 -66.81 -27.30
CA SER A 376 -7.72 -66.49 -25.95
C SER A 376 -8.95 -67.31 -25.51
N LEU A 377 -9.68 -67.95 -26.43
CA LEU A 377 -10.77 -68.88 -26.11
C LEU A 377 -10.24 -70.27 -25.68
N ILE A 378 -8.97 -70.58 -25.96
CA ILE A 378 -8.34 -71.84 -25.56
C ILE A 378 -8.10 -71.84 -24.04
N LYS A 379 -8.73 -72.80 -23.35
CA LYS A 379 -8.65 -72.94 -21.88
C LYS A 379 -7.22 -73.26 -21.44
N GLY A 380 -6.55 -72.27 -20.85
CA GLY A 380 -5.16 -72.37 -20.37
C GLY A 380 -4.15 -71.53 -21.16
N PHE A 381 -4.55 -70.87 -22.25
CA PHE A 381 -3.64 -70.04 -23.04
C PHE A 381 -3.12 -68.82 -22.24
N PRO A 382 -1.79 -68.61 -22.12
CA PRO A 382 -1.23 -67.52 -21.32
C PRO A 382 -1.27 -66.17 -22.05
N LYS A 383 -2.49 -65.62 -22.17
CA LYS A 383 -2.85 -64.39 -22.90
C LYS A 383 -1.84 -63.23 -22.71
N GLY A 384 -1.53 -62.92 -21.45
CA GLY A 384 -0.65 -61.80 -21.10
C GLY A 384 0.79 -61.96 -21.56
N ASP A 385 1.31 -63.19 -21.61
CA ASP A 385 2.72 -63.44 -21.94
C ASP A 385 2.92 -63.59 -23.45
N PHE A 386 1.91 -64.09 -24.19
CA PHE A 386 1.90 -64.01 -25.65
C PHE A 386 1.95 -62.55 -26.14
N LYS A 387 1.11 -61.67 -25.55
CA LYS A 387 1.07 -60.24 -25.92
C LYS A 387 2.39 -59.52 -25.62
N LYS A 388 3.06 -59.86 -24.51
CA LYS A 388 4.43 -59.37 -24.19
C LYS A 388 5.48 -59.89 -25.19
N ALA A 389 5.43 -61.18 -25.54
CA ALA A 389 6.40 -61.79 -26.45
C ALA A 389 6.33 -61.19 -27.86
N VAL A 390 5.12 -61.03 -28.41
CA VAL A 390 4.92 -60.37 -29.72
C VAL A 390 5.30 -58.89 -29.67
N ALA A 391 5.00 -58.17 -28.57
CA ALA A 391 5.45 -56.78 -28.41
C ALA A 391 6.98 -56.64 -28.33
N LYS A 392 7.69 -57.66 -27.80
CA LYS A 392 9.17 -57.72 -27.81
C LYS A 392 9.70 -57.92 -29.24
N ALA A 393 9.10 -58.81 -30.02
CA ALA A 393 9.44 -59.01 -31.44
C ALA A 393 9.15 -57.76 -32.30
N LYS A 394 7.97 -57.13 -32.16
CA LYS A 394 7.62 -55.84 -32.82
C LYS A 394 8.59 -54.70 -32.49
N ARG A 395 9.31 -54.75 -31.35
CA ARG A 395 10.40 -53.79 -31.03
C ARG A 395 11.73 -54.14 -31.70
N GLN A 396 12.06 -55.41 -31.87
CA GLN A 396 13.33 -55.84 -32.47
C GLN A 396 13.36 -55.63 -34.00
N ASN A 397 12.21 -55.62 -34.69
CA ASN A 397 12.13 -55.36 -36.13
C ASN A 397 12.14 -53.85 -36.53
N LYS A 398 12.11 -52.89 -35.60
CA LYS A 398 12.13 -51.45 -35.94
C LYS A 398 13.54 -50.94 -36.22
N LYS A 399 13.86 -50.72 -37.50
CA LYS A 399 15.09 -50.02 -37.94
C LYS A 399 15.09 -48.53 -37.50
N PRO A 400 16.24 -47.96 -37.10
CA PRO A 400 16.33 -46.54 -36.72
C PRO A 400 16.35 -45.61 -37.94
N VAL A 401 15.98 -44.34 -37.71
CA VAL A 401 16.14 -43.24 -38.66
C VAL A 401 17.60 -42.75 -38.63
N LYS A 402 18.17 -42.38 -39.78
CA LYS A 402 19.54 -41.89 -39.87
C LYS A 402 19.71 -40.53 -39.19
N SER A 403 20.57 -40.45 -38.18
CA SER A 403 21.23 -39.22 -37.75
C SER A 403 22.58 -39.08 -38.44
N GLU A 404 23.03 -37.86 -38.72
CA GLU A 404 24.40 -37.59 -39.16
C GLU A 404 25.38 -37.84 -38.00
N SER A 405 26.47 -38.53 -38.28
CA SER A 405 27.50 -38.90 -37.31
C SER A 405 28.83 -38.22 -37.63
N TYR A 406 29.52 -37.76 -36.59
CA TYR A 406 30.84 -37.15 -36.67
C TYR A 406 31.85 -37.99 -35.85
N PRO A 407 33.10 -38.17 -36.33
CA PRO A 407 34.15 -38.84 -35.57
C PRO A 407 34.58 -38.02 -34.35
N ALA A 408 35.15 -38.69 -33.35
CA ALA A 408 35.45 -38.09 -32.06
C ALA A 408 36.84 -37.43 -31.99
N GLU A 409 36.87 -36.10 -31.96
CA GLU A 409 38.03 -35.27 -31.58
C GLU A 409 37.73 -34.39 -30.34
N VAL A 410 36.75 -34.79 -29.52
CA VAL A 410 36.33 -34.04 -28.32
C VAL A 410 37.09 -34.53 -27.08
N SER A 411 37.75 -33.61 -26.37
CA SER A 411 38.48 -33.91 -25.13
C SER A 411 37.54 -34.45 -24.03
N PRO A 412 37.95 -35.45 -23.23
CA PRO A 412 37.16 -35.97 -22.10
C PRO A 412 36.75 -34.92 -21.06
N ASP A 413 37.51 -33.83 -20.93
CA ASP A 413 37.26 -32.75 -19.97
C ASP A 413 36.33 -31.65 -20.50
N ALA A 414 35.89 -31.73 -21.77
CA ALA A 414 34.97 -30.77 -22.34
C ALA A 414 33.53 -31.00 -21.85
N PHE A 415 32.87 -29.95 -21.36
CA PHE A 415 31.43 -29.99 -21.11
C PHE A 415 30.67 -30.39 -22.39
N PRO A 416 29.58 -31.18 -22.31
CA PRO A 416 28.88 -31.70 -23.47
C PRO A 416 28.00 -30.65 -24.17
N TYR A 417 28.34 -29.37 -24.10
CA TYR A 417 27.58 -28.23 -24.63
C TYR A 417 28.42 -27.43 -25.62
N GLY A 418 27.80 -26.95 -26.69
CA GLY A 418 28.46 -26.14 -27.71
C GLY A 418 27.52 -25.17 -28.40
N GLU A 419 28.11 -24.31 -29.24
CA GLU A 419 27.45 -23.33 -30.10
C GLU A 419 28.00 -23.42 -31.53
N ASP A 420 27.29 -22.83 -32.48
CA ASP A 420 27.79 -22.52 -33.84
C ASP A 420 27.46 -21.09 -34.29
N GLY A 421 27.08 -20.22 -33.34
CA GLY A 421 26.58 -18.87 -33.57
C GLY A 421 25.10 -18.80 -34.02
N LYS A 422 24.48 -19.91 -34.44
CA LYS A 422 23.07 -19.98 -34.86
C LYS A 422 22.20 -20.73 -33.87
N GLU A 423 22.77 -21.72 -33.21
CA GLU A 423 22.15 -22.51 -32.15
C GLU A 423 23.13 -22.87 -31.04
N MET A 424 22.57 -23.20 -29.87
CA MET A 424 23.27 -23.90 -28.79
C MET A 424 22.77 -25.34 -28.75
N PHE A 425 23.67 -26.30 -28.54
CA PHE A 425 23.39 -27.73 -28.59
C PHE A 425 24.11 -28.51 -27.48
N MET A 426 23.65 -29.74 -27.23
CA MET A 426 24.33 -30.77 -26.44
C MET A 426 24.90 -31.86 -27.35
N LEU A 427 26.05 -32.43 -27.01
CA LEU A 427 26.57 -33.67 -27.58
C LEU A 427 26.07 -34.88 -26.77
N LYS A 428 25.14 -35.65 -27.34
CA LYS A 428 24.67 -36.93 -26.78
C LYS A 428 25.54 -38.09 -27.26
N ARG A 429 26.33 -38.63 -26.33
CA ARG A 429 27.19 -39.81 -26.48
C ARG A 429 26.34 -41.09 -26.59
N TYR A 430 26.60 -41.92 -27.60
CA TYR A 430 25.98 -43.22 -27.79
C TYR A 430 26.97 -44.25 -28.35
N MET A 431 26.75 -45.54 -28.06
CA MET A 431 27.55 -46.64 -28.59
C MET A 431 26.83 -47.28 -29.77
N GLN A 432 27.55 -47.54 -30.85
CA GLN A 432 27.07 -48.33 -31.97
C GLN A 432 28.19 -49.24 -32.48
N ASP A 433 27.89 -50.54 -32.63
CA ASP A 433 28.82 -51.55 -33.17
C ASP A 433 30.20 -51.58 -32.46
N GLY A 434 30.20 -51.30 -31.15
CA GLY A 434 31.39 -51.21 -30.30
C GLY A 434 32.12 -49.86 -30.33
N ASN A 435 31.80 -48.99 -31.28
CA ASN A 435 32.39 -47.66 -31.42
C ASN A 435 31.55 -46.59 -30.70
N GLU A 436 32.20 -45.50 -30.30
CA GLU A 436 31.58 -44.36 -29.65
C GLU A 436 31.26 -43.25 -30.66
N PHE A 437 30.05 -42.71 -30.57
CA PHE A 437 29.53 -41.65 -31.44
C PHE A 437 28.85 -40.55 -30.64
N PHE A 438 28.76 -39.36 -31.23
CA PHE A 438 28.06 -38.21 -30.65
C PHE A 438 27.01 -37.70 -31.63
N SER A 439 25.80 -37.45 -31.13
CA SER A 439 24.72 -36.77 -31.85
C SER A 439 24.50 -35.38 -31.26
N ARG A 440 24.18 -34.39 -32.10
CA ARG A 440 23.80 -33.05 -31.62
C ARG A 440 22.32 -33.02 -31.28
N GLU A 441 22.00 -32.69 -30.02
CA GLU A 441 20.64 -32.35 -29.59
C GLU A 441 20.56 -30.83 -29.36
N ARG A 442 19.71 -30.16 -30.12
CA ARG A 442 19.53 -28.71 -30.05
C ARG A 442 18.87 -28.28 -28.73
N LEU A 443 19.36 -27.19 -28.15
CA LEU A 443 18.90 -26.62 -26.88
C LEU A 443 18.24 -25.25 -27.04
N VAL A 444 18.76 -24.41 -27.95
CA VAL A 444 18.25 -23.07 -28.29
C VAL A 444 18.57 -22.78 -29.76
N ARG A 445 17.64 -22.17 -30.50
CA ARG A 445 17.83 -21.72 -31.89
C ARG A 445 17.67 -20.21 -32.06
N GLY A 446 18.21 -19.71 -33.16
CA GLY A 446 18.08 -18.31 -33.61
C GLY A 446 19.18 -17.39 -33.07
N GLY A 447 20.10 -17.95 -32.29
CA GLY A 447 21.22 -17.26 -31.68
C GLY A 447 21.75 -18.00 -30.45
N VAL A 448 22.68 -17.35 -29.76
CA VAL A 448 23.37 -17.83 -28.55
C VAL A 448 23.10 -16.85 -27.42
N ILE A 449 22.86 -17.34 -26.20
CA ILE A 449 22.73 -16.52 -24.98
C ILE A 449 24.03 -16.61 -24.18
N ARG A 450 24.52 -15.49 -23.67
CA ARG A 450 25.77 -15.39 -22.88
C ARG A 450 25.57 -14.54 -21.62
N ILE A 451 26.20 -14.95 -20.53
CA ILE A 451 26.43 -14.12 -19.34
C ILE A 451 27.61 -13.19 -19.67
N LEU A 452 27.42 -11.88 -19.50
CA LEU A 452 28.44 -10.87 -19.78
C LEU A 452 29.16 -10.40 -18.52
N SER A 453 28.43 -10.32 -17.40
CA SER A 453 28.99 -10.05 -16.07
C SER A 453 28.08 -10.59 -14.97
N GLU A 454 28.68 -10.80 -13.81
CA GLU A 454 27.99 -10.92 -12.53
C GLU A 454 28.08 -9.57 -11.82
N GLU A 455 27.04 -9.16 -11.12
CA GLU A 455 26.95 -7.88 -10.43
C GLU A 455 26.41 -8.09 -9.01
N ILE A 456 27.23 -7.79 -8.01
CA ILE A 456 26.88 -7.87 -6.59
C ILE A 456 26.45 -6.48 -6.13
N VAL A 457 25.16 -6.29 -5.87
CA VAL A 457 24.60 -5.02 -5.39
C VAL A 457 24.45 -5.07 -3.86
N ASP A 458 25.31 -4.36 -3.15
CA ASP A 458 25.29 -4.22 -1.69
C ASP A 458 24.46 -2.98 -1.29
N ASN A 459 23.41 -3.16 -0.49
CA ASN A 459 22.58 -2.05 0.04
C ASN A 459 22.97 -1.59 1.46
N GLY A 460 24.07 -2.13 2.00
CA GLY A 460 24.60 -1.87 3.34
C GLY A 460 24.15 -2.86 4.40
N GLU A 461 23.12 -3.67 4.12
CA GLU A 461 22.60 -4.71 5.03
C GLU A 461 22.47 -6.09 4.39
N ALA A 462 22.37 -6.18 3.06
CA ALA A 462 22.33 -7.42 2.31
C ALA A 462 22.85 -7.22 0.89
N GLU A 463 23.46 -8.24 0.32
CA GLU A 463 23.97 -8.25 -1.05
C GLU A 463 22.98 -8.99 -1.96
N THR A 464 22.81 -8.52 -3.20
CA THR A 464 21.97 -9.15 -4.21
C THR A 464 22.83 -9.44 -5.45
N GLU A 465 22.97 -10.72 -5.80
CA GLU A 465 23.67 -11.16 -7.01
C GLU A 465 22.75 -11.08 -8.25
N ILE A 466 23.25 -10.45 -9.30
CA ILE A 466 22.55 -10.17 -10.56
C ILE A 466 23.47 -10.56 -11.73
N TYR A 467 23.03 -11.47 -12.58
CA TYR A 467 23.69 -11.83 -13.83
C TYR A 467 23.19 -10.94 -14.95
N ASN A 468 24.09 -10.17 -15.56
CA ASN A 468 23.82 -9.37 -16.73
C ASN A 468 24.07 -10.22 -17.98
N ILE A 469 22.97 -10.60 -18.66
CA ILE A 469 22.98 -11.52 -19.79
C ILE A 469 22.61 -10.82 -21.10
N SER A 470 23.13 -11.31 -22.21
CA SER A 470 22.79 -10.87 -23.56
C SER A 470 22.62 -12.07 -24.49
N ALA A 471 22.18 -11.82 -25.72
CA ALA A 471 22.16 -12.83 -26.77
C ALA A 471 22.58 -12.23 -28.11
N THR A 472 23.34 -13.00 -28.88
CA THR A 472 23.73 -12.69 -30.26
C THR A 472 22.90 -13.55 -31.21
N THR A 473 22.23 -12.95 -32.19
CA THR A 473 21.39 -13.70 -33.14
C THR A 473 22.22 -14.53 -34.12
N ALA A 474 21.56 -15.48 -34.78
CA ALA A 474 22.08 -16.26 -35.92
C ALA A 474 22.52 -15.40 -37.13
N SER A 475 22.31 -14.08 -37.10
CA SER A 475 22.79 -13.10 -38.08
C SER A 475 23.92 -12.21 -37.54
N GLY A 476 24.54 -12.59 -36.40
CA GLY A 476 25.63 -11.82 -35.78
C GLY A 476 25.21 -10.49 -35.15
N ARG A 477 23.92 -10.33 -34.77
CA ARG A 477 23.43 -9.10 -34.12
C ARG A 477 23.30 -9.30 -32.62
N ASP A 478 23.96 -8.47 -31.84
CA ASP A 478 23.76 -8.42 -30.39
C ASP A 478 22.41 -7.78 -30.01
N LEU A 479 21.80 -8.31 -28.95
CA LEU A 479 20.53 -7.86 -28.39
C LEU A 479 20.75 -7.08 -27.08
N PRO A 480 19.77 -6.28 -26.62
CA PRO A 480 19.93 -5.49 -25.41
C PRO A 480 20.12 -6.37 -24.17
N VAL A 481 21.13 -6.03 -23.36
CA VAL A 481 21.46 -6.68 -22.09
C VAL A 481 20.25 -6.69 -21.15
N LYS A 482 20.12 -7.77 -20.36
CA LYS A 482 19.08 -7.95 -19.35
C LYS A 482 19.67 -8.46 -18.05
N SER A 483 19.23 -7.88 -16.94
CA SER A 483 19.63 -8.28 -15.59
C SER A 483 18.72 -9.39 -15.06
N VAL A 484 19.31 -10.48 -14.55
CA VAL A 484 18.62 -11.65 -14.01
C VAL A 484 19.17 -11.96 -12.62
N LYS A 485 18.34 -11.96 -11.59
CA LYS A 485 18.81 -12.28 -10.23
C LYS A 485 19.31 -13.73 -10.13
N GLN A 486 20.23 -13.98 -9.20
CA GLN A 486 20.67 -15.34 -8.83
C GLN A 486 19.48 -16.26 -8.48
N GLU A 487 18.46 -15.76 -7.78
CA GLU A 487 17.24 -16.54 -7.44
C GLU A 487 16.40 -16.96 -8.67
N ASP A 488 16.52 -16.25 -9.80
CA ASP A 488 15.82 -16.54 -11.05
C ASP A 488 16.65 -17.37 -12.03
N LEU A 489 17.98 -17.42 -11.83
CA LEU A 489 18.88 -18.16 -12.71
C LEU A 489 18.53 -19.67 -12.80
N PRO A 490 18.19 -20.39 -11.69
CA PRO A 490 17.69 -21.77 -11.74
C PRO A 490 16.33 -21.93 -12.46
N LYS A 491 15.47 -20.90 -12.43
CA LYS A 491 14.10 -20.97 -12.98
C LYS A 491 14.08 -21.00 -14.51
N ALA A 492 15.17 -20.55 -15.15
CA ALA A 492 15.41 -20.58 -16.60
C ALA A 492 14.36 -19.85 -17.48
N GLN A 493 13.46 -19.07 -16.88
CA GLN A 493 12.49 -18.21 -17.60
C GLN A 493 13.19 -17.10 -18.40
N TRP A 494 14.38 -16.69 -17.96
CA TRP A 494 15.23 -15.70 -18.63
C TRP A 494 15.70 -16.13 -20.03
N LEU A 495 15.67 -17.43 -20.36
CA LEU A 495 15.94 -17.93 -21.71
C LEU A 495 14.96 -17.38 -22.77
N PHE A 496 13.82 -16.85 -22.34
CA PHE A 496 12.74 -16.35 -23.21
C PHE A 496 12.68 -14.81 -23.31
N LEU A 497 13.70 -14.08 -22.83
CA LEU A 497 13.72 -12.60 -22.80
C LEU A 497 13.77 -11.93 -24.19
N TRP A 498 14.12 -12.66 -25.24
CA TRP A 498 14.17 -12.16 -26.63
C TRP A 498 13.34 -13.04 -27.59
N PRO A 499 12.02 -13.20 -27.35
CA PRO A 499 11.20 -14.27 -27.96
C PRO A 499 10.98 -14.12 -29.47
N LYS A 500 11.35 -12.98 -30.05
CA LYS A 500 11.35 -12.70 -31.50
C LYS A 500 12.58 -13.27 -32.24
N TYR A 501 13.65 -13.58 -31.51
CA TYR A 501 14.95 -13.93 -32.09
C TYR A 501 15.53 -15.24 -31.52
N ILE A 502 15.31 -15.49 -30.22
CA ILE A 502 15.88 -16.62 -29.49
C ILE A 502 14.73 -17.53 -29.07
N HIS A 503 14.84 -18.82 -29.40
CA HIS A 503 13.81 -19.82 -29.07
C HIS A 503 14.45 -21.05 -28.42
N PRO A 504 14.28 -21.26 -27.11
CA PRO A 504 14.63 -22.51 -26.44
C PRO A 504 13.79 -23.67 -26.96
N GLU A 505 14.40 -24.85 -27.14
CA GLU A 505 13.69 -26.02 -27.66
C GLU A 505 12.83 -26.71 -26.60
N ALA A 506 11.67 -27.22 -27.02
CA ALA A 506 10.68 -27.83 -26.14
C ALA A 506 10.93 -29.34 -25.99
N GLY A 507 11.25 -29.78 -24.76
CA GLY A 507 11.45 -31.20 -24.48
C GLY A 507 11.78 -31.50 -23.02
N TYR A 508 11.69 -32.77 -22.64
CA TYR A 508 12.00 -33.24 -21.29
C TYR A 508 13.47 -32.92 -20.92
N LYS A 509 13.66 -32.19 -19.82
CA LYS A 509 14.95 -31.64 -19.33
C LYS A 509 15.68 -30.64 -20.24
N LEU A 510 15.26 -30.42 -21.50
CA LEU A 510 15.98 -29.53 -22.42
C LEU A 510 16.21 -28.13 -21.85
N ARG A 511 15.19 -27.51 -21.23
CA ARG A 511 15.31 -26.20 -20.55
C ARG A 511 16.47 -26.14 -19.54
N ASP A 512 16.64 -27.18 -18.74
CA ASP A 512 17.65 -27.22 -17.67
C ASP A 512 19.05 -27.47 -18.24
N HIS A 513 19.12 -28.15 -19.40
CA HIS A 513 20.32 -28.26 -20.22
C HIS A 513 20.64 -26.96 -20.97
N SER A 514 19.66 -26.22 -21.51
CA SER A 514 19.85 -24.89 -22.11
C SER A 514 20.39 -23.90 -21.08
N ARG A 515 19.85 -23.92 -19.85
CA ARG A 515 20.33 -23.15 -18.70
C ARG A 515 21.82 -23.44 -18.40
N LEU A 516 22.19 -24.72 -18.33
CA LEU A 516 23.57 -25.12 -18.04
C LEU A 516 24.52 -24.87 -19.23
N ALA A 517 24.05 -25.03 -20.47
CA ALA A 517 24.81 -24.72 -21.68
C ALA A 517 25.23 -23.25 -21.70
N VAL A 518 24.33 -22.32 -21.38
CA VAL A 518 24.68 -20.90 -21.25
C VAL A 518 25.75 -20.69 -20.18
N GLN A 519 25.63 -21.32 -19.00
CA GLN A 519 26.65 -21.21 -17.95
C GLN A 519 28.03 -21.73 -18.40
N CYS A 520 28.09 -22.84 -19.14
CA CYS A 520 29.34 -23.38 -19.67
C CYS A 520 29.92 -22.55 -20.83
N ILE A 521 29.08 -22.16 -21.81
CA ILE A 521 29.48 -21.46 -23.03
C ILE A 521 29.92 -20.01 -22.75
N SER A 522 29.40 -19.38 -21.69
CA SER A 522 29.77 -18.02 -21.30
C SER A 522 31.22 -17.89 -20.82
N GLY A 523 31.85 -18.98 -20.38
CA GLY A 523 33.23 -18.96 -19.89
C GLY A 523 33.40 -18.12 -18.61
N ILE A 524 34.55 -17.44 -18.49
CA ILE A 524 34.84 -16.54 -17.37
C ILE A 524 34.38 -15.12 -17.74
N TYR A 525 33.47 -14.57 -16.93
CA TYR A 525 32.98 -13.20 -17.00
C TYR A 525 33.37 -12.43 -15.72
N PRO A 526 33.51 -11.10 -15.76
CA PRO A 526 33.86 -10.29 -14.59
C PRO A 526 32.70 -10.25 -13.57
N THR A 527 33.07 -10.32 -12.28
CA THR A 527 32.19 -9.96 -11.16
C THR A 527 32.42 -8.49 -10.79
N ILE A 528 31.37 -7.68 -10.88
CA ILE A 528 31.35 -6.25 -10.55
C ILE A 528 30.69 -6.09 -9.18
N ARG A 529 31.23 -5.24 -8.29
CA ARG A 529 30.58 -4.91 -7.01
C ARG A 529 30.09 -3.47 -7.05
N ALA A 530 28.80 -3.27 -6.84
CA ALA A 530 28.13 -1.97 -6.83
C ALA A 530 27.46 -1.71 -5.47
N TYR A 531 27.44 -0.46 -5.03
CA TYR A 531 26.76 -0.06 -3.80
C TYR A 531 25.44 0.69 -4.10
N GLY A 532 24.34 0.23 -3.53
CA GLY A 532 22.99 0.76 -3.75
C GLY A 532 22.56 1.87 -2.77
N PHE A 533 23.51 2.64 -2.23
CA PHE A 533 23.30 3.65 -1.20
C PHE A 533 24.46 4.66 -1.15
N THR A 534 24.21 5.84 -0.58
CA THR A 534 25.20 6.89 -0.31
C THR A 534 25.89 6.70 1.04
N GLY A 535 26.91 7.50 1.36
CA GLY A 535 27.44 7.56 2.72
C GLY A 535 28.49 6.49 3.03
N TRP A 536 28.84 6.35 4.30
CA TRP A 536 30.01 5.60 4.71
C TRP A 536 29.87 4.10 4.49
N LYS A 537 30.90 3.53 3.87
CA LYS A 537 31.18 2.10 3.82
C LYS A 537 32.66 1.87 4.11
N LYS A 538 32.97 0.86 4.91
CA LYS A 538 34.36 0.43 5.14
C LYS A 538 34.79 -0.52 4.02
N ILE A 539 35.73 -0.09 3.18
CA ILE A 539 36.23 -0.80 2.00
C ILE A 539 37.75 -0.96 2.14
N ASN A 540 38.25 -2.19 2.03
CA ASN A 540 39.67 -2.53 2.19
C ASN A 540 40.32 -1.94 3.48
N GLY A 541 39.52 -1.84 4.56
CA GLY A 541 39.93 -1.29 5.86
C GLY A 541 39.81 0.23 6.01
N LYS A 542 39.70 0.99 4.91
CA LYS A 542 39.47 2.45 4.92
C LYS A 542 37.97 2.77 4.99
N TYR A 543 37.60 3.93 5.53
CA TYR A 543 36.27 4.50 5.35
C TYR A 543 36.22 5.29 4.05
N LEU A 544 35.28 4.96 3.16
CA LEU A 544 34.96 5.71 1.95
C LEU A 544 33.49 6.14 2.02
N TYR A 545 33.19 7.38 1.66
CA TYR A 545 31.82 7.91 1.53
C TYR A 545 31.34 7.74 0.09
N LEU A 546 30.25 7.02 -0.10
CA LEU A 546 29.68 6.69 -1.41
C LEU A 546 28.81 7.84 -1.95
N CYS A 547 28.97 8.16 -3.24
CA CYS A 547 28.14 9.08 -4.01
C CYS A 547 27.92 8.53 -5.43
N ASN A 548 26.99 9.09 -6.20
CA ASN A 548 26.54 8.46 -7.45
C ASN A 548 27.66 8.16 -8.47
N SER A 549 28.68 9.02 -8.60
CA SER A 549 29.83 8.81 -9.51
C SER A 549 31.03 8.07 -8.92
N GLY A 550 31.05 7.70 -7.64
CA GLY A 550 32.22 7.09 -7.01
C GLY A 550 32.23 7.15 -5.47
N ALA A 551 33.41 7.31 -4.88
CA ALA A 551 33.53 7.48 -3.43
C ALA A 551 34.63 8.47 -3.01
N ILE A 552 34.45 9.11 -1.84
CA ILE A 552 35.43 10.02 -1.23
C ILE A 552 36.10 9.34 -0.03
N GLY A 553 37.42 9.23 -0.06
CA GLY A 553 38.28 8.81 1.05
C GLY A 553 39.21 9.93 1.51
N ALA A 554 40.00 9.69 2.56
CA ALA A 554 40.99 10.65 3.06
C ALA A 554 42.02 11.06 1.99
N ASP A 555 42.35 10.11 1.11
CA ASP A 555 43.26 10.22 -0.03
C ASP A 555 42.61 10.82 -1.30
N GLY A 556 41.33 11.20 -1.26
CA GLY A 556 40.63 11.89 -2.35
C GLY A 556 39.49 11.05 -2.95
N PHE A 557 39.23 11.25 -4.24
CA PHE A 557 38.12 10.61 -4.95
C PHE A 557 38.53 9.31 -5.66
N HIS A 558 37.71 8.28 -5.50
CA HIS A 558 37.89 6.91 -6.01
C HIS A 558 36.79 6.62 -7.03
N SER A 559 37.11 6.76 -8.32
CA SER A 559 36.18 6.55 -9.45
C SER A 559 36.07 5.07 -9.89
N ASP A 560 36.84 4.19 -9.28
CA ASP A 560 36.77 2.72 -9.44
C ASP A 560 35.66 2.09 -8.58
N ILE A 561 35.20 2.78 -7.53
CA ILE A 561 34.09 2.35 -6.69
C ILE A 561 32.77 2.56 -7.42
N THR A 562 32.11 1.48 -7.83
CA THR A 562 30.79 1.57 -8.50
C THR A 562 29.67 1.81 -7.49
N VAL A 563 28.85 2.82 -7.75
CA VAL A 563 27.63 3.13 -6.98
C VAL A 563 26.43 3.10 -7.95
N LYS A 564 25.25 2.67 -7.47
CA LYS A 564 24.09 2.39 -8.32
C LYS A 564 22.79 2.80 -7.63
N LEU A 565 22.42 4.07 -7.82
CA LEU A 565 21.21 4.69 -7.27
C LEU A 565 20.08 4.70 -8.33
N ASP A 566 18.82 4.87 -7.93
CA ASP A 566 17.66 4.87 -8.84
C ASP A 566 16.74 6.09 -8.72
N GLY A 567 16.20 6.54 -9.86
CA GLY A 567 15.39 7.76 -9.97
C GLY A 567 16.14 8.99 -9.43
N ASN A 568 15.45 9.86 -8.71
CA ASN A 568 16.01 11.08 -8.10
C ASN A 568 17.18 10.81 -7.12
N MET A 569 17.46 9.55 -6.77
CA MET A 569 18.62 9.21 -5.95
C MET A 569 19.95 9.36 -6.72
N THR A 570 19.96 9.37 -8.06
CA THR A 570 21.21 9.61 -8.83
C THR A 570 21.76 11.02 -8.65
N ALA A 571 20.94 11.98 -8.23
CA ALA A 571 21.35 13.35 -7.95
C ALA A 571 22.22 13.51 -6.69
N TYR A 572 22.40 12.45 -5.89
CA TYR A 572 23.36 12.41 -4.77
C TYR A 572 24.80 12.24 -5.30
N ASP A 573 25.26 13.22 -6.07
CA ASP A 573 26.57 13.21 -6.70
C ASP A 573 27.39 14.45 -6.32
N MET A 574 28.59 14.24 -5.77
CA MET A 574 29.43 15.31 -5.25
C MET A 574 30.67 15.51 -6.12
N PRO A 575 31.02 16.76 -6.48
CA PRO A 575 32.15 17.03 -7.35
C PRO A 575 33.48 16.79 -6.63
N THR A 576 34.50 16.41 -7.40
CA THR A 576 35.89 16.25 -6.92
C THR A 576 36.60 17.57 -6.59
N LEU A 577 35.93 18.71 -6.84
CA LEU A 577 36.49 20.06 -6.75
C LEU A 577 35.69 20.92 -5.77
N GLY A 578 36.16 20.99 -4.52
CA GLY A 578 35.75 22.02 -3.55
C GLY A 578 36.77 23.15 -3.47
N THR A 579 36.36 24.29 -2.88
CA THR A 579 37.23 25.45 -2.65
C THR A 579 37.06 26.00 -1.23
N LYS A 580 38.06 26.73 -0.73
CA LYS A 580 37.99 27.48 0.53
C LYS A 580 36.79 28.43 0.53
N GLU A 581 36.61 29.13 -0.59
CA GLU A 581 35.54 30.09 -0.82
C GLU A 581 34.18 29.39 -0.79
N GLY A 582 34.06 28.18 -1.32
CA GLY A 582 32.83 27.38 -1.24
C GLY A 582 32.47 26.97 0.19
N VAL A 583 33.45 26.64 1.03
CA VAL A 583 33.22 26.37 2.47
C VAL A 583 32.72 27.62 3.20
N ARG A 584 33.27 28.80 2.89
CA ARG A 584 32.77 30.08 3.42
C ARG A 584 31.37 30.40 2.92
N GLN A 585 31.11 30.20 1.62
CA GLN A 585 29.81 30.43 0.99
C GLN A 585 28.72 29.45 1.47
N SER A 586 29.09 28.26 1.95
CA SER A 586 28.20 27.34 2.65
C SER A 586 27.79 27.90 4.03
N LEU A 587 28.72 28.50 4.79
CA LEU A 587 28.40 29.17 6.05
C LEU A 587 27.57 30.46 5.85
N GLU A 588 27.78 31.20 4.75
CA GLU A 588 26.97 32.38 4.40
C GLU A 588 25.46 32.08 4.31
N LEU A 589 25.05 30.82 4.10
CA LEU A 589 23.64 30.41 4.12
C LEU A 589 22.95 30.69 5.48
N SER A 590 23.70 30.86 6.58
CA SER A 590 23.11 31.22 7.88
C SER A 590 22.51 32.64 7.91
N ALA A 591 22.73 33.46 6.87
CA ALA A 591 22.04 34.74 6.69
C ALA A 591 20.68 34.58 5.99
N LEU A 592 20.42 33.43 5.35
CA LEU A 592 19.23 33.12 4.55
C LEU A 592 18.31 32.10 5.24
N MET A 593 18.85 31.26 6.11
CA MET A 593 18.12 30.24 6.85
C MET A 593 18.65 30.06 8.29
N PRO A 594 17.84 29.55 9.24
CA PRO A 594 18.31 29.21 10.58
C PRO A 594 19.48 28.22 10.58
N TYR A 595 20.43 28.40 11.48
CA TYR A 595 21.53 27.48 11.75
C TYR A 595 21.03 26.06 12.02
N SER A 596 19.90 25.91 12.72
CA SER A 596 19.28 24.61 13.00
C SER A 596 18.84 23.85 11.75
N LEU A 597 18.55 24.55 10.65
CA LEU A 597 18.27 23.97 9.34
C LEU A 597 19.57 23.67 8.58
N LEU A 598 20.46 24.66 8.47
CA LEU A 598 21.75 24.51 7.76
C LEU A 598 22.60 23.37 8.35
N SER A 599 22.59 23.23 9.67
CA SER A 599 23.32 22.18 10.40
C SER A 599 22.90 20.76 10.03
N ALA A 600 21.70 20.54 9.47
CA ALA A 600 21.28 19.22 9.02
C ALA A 600 22.19 18.67 7.91
N ALA A 601 22.72 19.54 7.04
CA ALA A 601 23.73 19.16 6.06
C ALA A 601 25.02 18.68 6.75
N TYR A 602 25.57 19.47 7.66
CA TYR A 602 26.82 19.17 8.36
C TYR A 602 26.74 17.99 9.35
N ARG A 603 25.54 17.73 9.88
CA ARG A 603 25.26 16.63 10.81
C ARG A 603 25.09 15.29 10.12
N SER A 604 24.63 15.26 8.87
CA SER A 604 24.33 14.01 8.18
C SER A 604 25.54 13.09 7.96
N PRO A 605 26.73 13.58 7.53
CA PRO A 605 27.93 12.75 7.40
C PRO A 605 28.44 12.16 8.72
N LEU A 606 27.88 12.55 9.87
CA LEU A 606 28.24 12.02 11.18
C LEU A 606 27.34 10.86 11.63
N CYS A 607 26.31 10.47 10.86
CA CYS A 607 25.32 9.45 11.26
C CYS A 607 25.91 8.05 11.53
N GLU A 608 26.90 7.61 10.75
CA GLU A 608 27.69 6.39 10.99
C GLU A 608 28.42 6.40 12.35
N PHE A 609 28.99 7.55 12.74
CA PHE A 609 29.86 7.68 13.92
C PHE A 609 29.11 8.11 15.19
N PHE A 610 27.98 8.80 15.03
CA PHE A 610 27.08 9.22 16.08
C PHE A 610 25.64 9.15 15.57
N LYS A 611 24.81 8.29 16.17
CA LYS A 611 23.45 8.02 15.66
C LYS A 611 22.56 9.27 15.70
N ASN A 612 21.87 9.56 14.60
CA ASN A 612 20.82 10.56 14.56
C ASN A 612 19.50 10.00 15.10
N ASP A 613 18.78 10.80 15.89
CA ASP A 613 17.46 10.47 16.44
C ASP A 613 16.46 11.66 16.39
N VAL A 614 16.76 12.68 15.58
CA VAL A 614 15.95 13.87 15.37
C VAL A 614 15.68 14.09 13.86
N SER A 615 14.61 14.82 13.54
CA SER A 615 14.35 15.33 12.19
C SER A 615 14.04 16.82 12.23
N VAL A 616 14.43 17.58 11.20
CA VAL A 616 14.13 19.02 11.10
C VAL A 616 12.85 19.18 10.29
N PHE A 617 11.93 20.03 10.76
CA PHE A 617 10.64 20.24 10.11
C PHE A 617 10.33 21.74 9.97
N ILE A 618 10.19 22.21 8.73
CA ILE A 618 9.83 23.59 8.39
C ILE A 618 8.32 23.70 8.17
N SER A 619 7.66 24.62 8.89
CA SER A 619 6.24 24.93 8.72
C SER A 619 6.01 26.41 8.38
N GLY A 620 4.79 26.76 7.97
CA GLY A 620 4.38 28.12 7.60
C GLY A 620 3.53 28.13 6.33
N SER A 621 3.03 29.29 5.93
CA SER A 621 2.12 29.44 4.78
C SER A 621 2.74 29.06 3.42
N THR A 622 1.92 28.92 2.40
CA THR A 622 2.34 28.66 1.01
C THR A 622 3.04 29.90 0.42
N GLY A 623 4.05 29.71 -0.42
CA GLY A 623 4.75 30.81 -1.11
C GLY A 623 5.88 31.51 -0.35
N ILE A 624 6.29 31.00 0.83
CA ILE A 624 7.37 31.58 1.66
C ILE A 624 8.76 30.90 1.46
N PHE A 625 8.96 30.25 0.32
CA PHE A 625 10.23 29.62 -0.11
C PHE A 625 10.77 28.44 0.73
N LYS A 626 9.89 27.69 1.42
CA LYS A 626 10.28 26.54 2.26
C LYS A 626 11.05 25.47 1.48
N SER A 627 10.52 25.07 0.32
CA SER A 627 11.05 24.02 -0.57
C SER A 627 12.39 24.42 -1.18
N GLU A 628 12.60 25.71 -1.40
CA GLU A 628 13.85 26.28 -1.89
C GLU A 628 14.93 26.29 -0.80
N LEU A 629 14.57 26.53 0.47
CA LEU A 629 15.52 26.40 1.59
C LEU A 629 15.89 24.93 1.86
N THR A 630 14.93 24.00 1.85
CA THR A 630 15.24 22.56 1.98
C THR A 630 16.09 22.07 0.81
N ALA A 631 15.86 22.57 -0.40
CA ALA A 631 16.72 22.28 -1.55
C ALA A 631 18.17 22.77 -1.37
N LEU A 632 18.40 23.97 -0.82
CA LEU A 632 19.76 24.47 -0.55
C LEU A 632 20.51 23.61 0.48
N VAL A 633 19.81 23.06 1.47
CA VAL A 633 20.39 22.07 2.40
C VAL A 633 20.71 20.77 1.64
N GLN A 634 19.75 20.24 0.87
CA GLN A 634 19.91 19.01 0.09
C GLN A 634 21.04 19.10 -0.95
N ALA A 635 21.27 20.27 -1.53
CA ALA A 635 22.30 20.52 -2.54
C ALA A 635 23.75 20.42 -2.04
N HIS A 636 23.97 20.31 -0.72
CA HIS A 636 25.25 19.87 -0.18
C HIS A 636 25.60 18.43 -0.59
N PHE A 637 24.64 17.64 -1.05
CA PHE A 637 24.86 16.27 -1.53
C PHE A 637 24.77 16.13 -3.05
N GLY A 638 24.52 17.22 -3.78
CA GLY A 638 24.65 17.27 -5.25
C GLY A 638 24.06 18.52 -5.91
N SER A 639 24.65 18.94 -7.03
CA SER A 639 24.34 20.23 -7.69
C SER A 639 23.01 20.27 -8.46
N GLU A 640 22.39 19.12 -8.73
CA GLU A 640 21.11 19.04 -9.44
C GLU A 640 19.90 19.38 -8.53
N PHE A 641 20.04 19.25 -7.21
CA PHE A 641 18.95 19.48 -6.26
C PHE A 641 18.47 20.92 -6.29
N ASN A 642 17.15 21.09 -6.39
CA ASN A 642 16.45 22.37 -6.43
C ASN A 642 15.00 22.18 -5.95
N GLY A 643 14.26 23.27 -5.73
CA GLY A 643 12.89 23.21 -5.18
C GLY A 643 11.83 22.47 -6.03
N ARG A 644 12.18 21.99 -7.23
CA ARG A 644 11.35 21.10 -8.07
C ARG A 644 11.96 19.72 -8.31
N TYR A 645 13.17 19.47 -7.81
CA TYR A 645 13.89 18.21 -7.94
C TYR A 645 14.51 17.88 -6.59
N LEU A 646 13.70 17.22 -5.76
CA LEU A 646 14.06 16.70 -4.44
C LEU A 646 13.94 15.17 -4.44
N PRO A 647 14.55 14.44 -3.48
CA PRO A 647 14.52 12.99 -3.42
C PRO A 647 13.11 12.41 -3.20
N ASP A 648 12.25 13.11 -2.45
CA ASP A 648 10.90 12.65 -2.14
C ASP A 648 9.93 13.77 -1.73
N CYS A 649 8.64 13.46 -1.71
CA CYS A 649 7.59 14.30 -1.15
C CYS A 649 6.51 13.46 -0.43
N TRP A 650 5.73 14.09 0.44
CA TRP A 650 4.70 13.45 1.25
C TRP A 650 3.49 12.95 0.45
N ASN A 651 3.45 13.12 -0.87
CA ASN A 651 2.52 12.41 -1.74
C ASN A 651 2.89 10.91 -1.91
N SER A 652 4.18 10.54 -1.78
CA SER A 652 4.67 9.16 -1.88
C SER A 652 4.12 8.20 -0.80
N THR A 653 4.20 6.89 -1.05
CA THR A 653 3.85 5.86 -0.05
C THR A 653 4.95 5.70 1.00
N ALA A 654 4.59 5.34 2.23
CA ALA A 654 5.54 5.18 3.34
C ALA A 654 6.68 4.18 3.03
N ASN A 655 6.39 3.10 2.32
CA ASN A 655 7.40 2.11 1.92
C ASN A 655 8.39 2.68 0.87
N SER A 656 7.93 3.58 -0.01
CA SER A 656 8.75 4.24 -1.03
C SER A 656 9.69 5.27 -0.40
N ILE A 657 9.15 6.09 0.50
CA ILE A 657 9.90 7.03 1.34
C ILE A 657 10.95 6.29 2.18
N GLY A 658 10.55 5.18 2.82
CA GLY A 658 11.47 4.32 3.57
C GLY A 658 12.60 3.76 2.72
N LYS A 659 12.33 3.27 1.50
CA LYS A 659 13.37 2.77 0.58
C LYS A 659 14.35 3.88 0.17
N ARG A 660 13.86 5.05 -0.27
CA ARG A 660 14.72 6.15 -0.71
C ARG A 660 15.52 6.76 0.44
N GLY A 661 14.92 6.97 1.61
CA GLY A 661 15.62 7.41 2.82
C GLY A 661 16.66 6.41 3.33
N PHE A 662 16.45 5.10 3.09
CA PHE A 662 17.45 4.07 3.38
C PHE A 662 18.64 4.14 2.41
N MET A 663 18.40 4.48 1.14
CA MET A 663 19.47 4.72 0.15
C MET A 663 20.25 6.00 0.46
N ALA A 664 19.59 7.05 1.00
CA ALA A 664 20.20 8.28 1.50
C ALA A 664 20.91 8.13 2.86
N LYS A 665 21.79 7.13 3.00
CA LYS A 665 22.60 6.94 4.21
C LYS A 665 23.65 8.05 4.34
N ASP A 666 23.84 8.53 5.56
CA ASP A 666 24.73 9.64 5.97
C ASP A 666 24.55 10.96 5.21
N ALA A 667 23.44 11.13 4.49
CA ALA A 667 23.09 12.32 3.75
C ALA A 667 21.84 13.00 4.31
N VAL A 668 21.58 14.25 3.92
CA VAL A 668 20.25 14.83 4.10
C VAL A 668 19.29 14.13 3.15
N PHE A 669 18.09 13.81 3.64
CA PHE A 669 17.00 13.27 2.85
C PHE A 669 15.76 14.16 3.00
N THR A 670 15.51 15.04 2.03
CA THR A 670 14.34 15.93 2.10
C THR A 670 13.05 15.24 1.70
N ILE A 671 11.98 15.51 2.44
CA ILE A 671 10.60 15.09 2.12
C ILE A 671 9.70 16.34 2.11
N ASP A 672 9.34 16.82 0.92
CA ASP A 672 8.57 18.06 0.77
C ASP A 672 7.04 17.85 0.71
N GLU A 673 6.26 18.92 0.68
CA GLU A 673 4.79 18.94 0.51
C GLU A 673 3.97 18.31 1.65
N PHE A 674 4.36 18.49 2.92
CA PHE A 674 3.47 18.08 4.02
C PHE A 674 2.25 19.02 4.12
N LYS A 675 1.18 18.66 3.41
CA LYS A 675 -0.05 19.43 3.31
C LYS A 675 -1.26 18.62 3.79
N PRO A 676 -1.67 18.73 5.07
CA PRO A 676 -2.87 18.09 5.60
C PRO A 676 -4.15 18.82 5.14
N SER A 677 -4.45 18.73 3.85
CA SER A 677 -5.70 19.20 3.23
C SER A 677 -6.43 18.05 2.54
N GLY A 678 -7.76 18.03 2.61
CA GLY A 678 -8.60 16.98 2.04
C GLY A 678 -9.64 16.47 3.05
N SER A 679 -10.11 15.24 2.88
CA SER A 679 -11.02 14.62 3.86
C SER A 679 -10.32 14.34 5.19
N GLN A 680 -11.08 14.24 6.28
CA GLN A 680 -10.52 13.90 7.60
C GLN A 680 -9.73 12.59 7.58
N THR A 681 -10.17 11.59 6.79
CA THR A 681 -9.43 10.33 6.59
C THR A 681 -8.11 10.55 5.86
N GLN A 682 -8.07 11.37 4.79
CA GLN A 682 -6.82 11.70 4.09
C GLN A 682 -5.82 12.41 5.03
N VAL A 683 -6.29 13.38 5.81
CA VAL A 683 -5.50 14.11 6.82
C VAL A 683 -4.97 13.15 7.90
N ARG A 684 -5.82 12.28 8.44
CA ARG A 684 -5.46 11.26 9.44
C ARG A 684 -4.43 10.26 8.91
N LEU A 685 -4.58 9.81 7.66
CA LEU A 685 -3.62 8.93 6.99
C LEU A 685 -2.28 9.62 6.72
N LEU A 686 -2.28 10.91 6.38
CA LEU A 686 -1.05 11.69 6.19
C LEU A 686 -0.30 11.91 7.51
N HIS A 687 -0.97 12.32 8.59
CA HIS A 687 -0.34 12.40 9.91
C HIS A 687 0.18 11.03 10.39
N LYS A 688 -0.57 9.94 10.19
CA LYS A 688 -0.11 8.57 10.49
C LYS A 688 1.14 8.20 9.68
N LYS A 689 1.20 8.56 8.39
CA LYS A 689 2.36 8.32 7.53
C LYS A 689 3.59 9.10 8.01
N ALA A 690 3.41 10.34 8.47
CA ALA A 690 4.49 11.12 9.06
C ALA A 690 4.99 10.52 10.38
N ASP A 691 4.09 10.09 11.28
CA ASP A 691 4.52 9.37 12.50
C ASP A 691 5.29 8.09 12.17
N ASP A 692 4.77 7.25 11.28
CA ASP A 692 5.42 5.99 10.90
C ASP A 692 6.82 6.26 10.29
N VAL A 693 6.96 7.20 9.35
CA VAL A 693 8.25 7.51 8.68
C VAL A 693 9.26 8.16 9.64
N LEU A 694 8.88 9.24 10.32
CA LEU A 694 9.80 10.04 11.12
C LEU A 694 10.21 9.30 12.40
N ARG A 695 9.31 8.51 12.99
CA ARG A 695 9.60 7.70 14.18
C ARG A 695 10.46 6.48 13.85
N ASP A 696 10.23 5.80 12.72
CA ASP A 696 11.07 4.67 12.31
C ASP A 696 12.50 5.12 11.96
N ALA A 697 12.65 6.31 11.37
CA ALA A 697 13.95 6.97 11.20
C ALA A 697 14.62 7.32 12.53
N ALA A 698 13.94 8.04 13.43
CA ALA A 698 14.48 8.44 14.74
C ALA A 698 14.85 7.24 15.64
N ASN A 699 14.10 6.13 15.54
CA ASN A 699 14.43 4.88 16.23
C ASN A 699 15.63 4.16 15.58
N GLY A 700 15.95 4.45 14.31
CA GLY A 700 16.89 3.68 13.49
C GLY A 700 16.43 2.24 13.26
N SER A 701 15.12 2.04 13.09
CA SER A 701 14.51 0.72 12.89
C SER A 701 13.09 0.85 12.35
N GLY A 702 12.82 0.29 11.17
CA GLY A 702 11.45 0.26 10.62
C GLY A 702 10.56 -0.82 11.25
N ARG A 703 9.26 -0.56 11.42
CA ARG A 703 8.30 -1.50 12.03
C ARG A 703 8.29 -2.86 11.34
N GLY A 704 8.87 -3.86 12.02
CA GLY A 704 8.99 -5.24 11.53
C GLY A 704 7.66 -5.81 11.04
N ARG A 705 7.69 -6.38 9.82
CA ARG A 705 6.58 -7.13 9.22
C ARG A 705 7.08 -8.54 8.88
N MET A 706 6.18 -9.51 8.76
CA MET A 706 6.51 -10.87 8.35
C MET A 706 6.06 -11.09 6.90
N ASN A 707 6.84 -11.85 6.13
CA ASN A 707 6.45 -12.37 4.83
C ASN A 707 5.52 -13.60 5.01
N PRO A 708 4.73 -13.99 4.00
CA PRO A 708 3.82 -15.15 4.12
C PRO A 708 4.51 -16.51 4.37
N ASP A 709 5.83 -16.59 4.17
CA ASP A 709 6.68 -17.76 4.42
C ASP A 709 7.22 -17.83 5.87
N GLY A 710 6.90 -16.84 6.72
CA GLY A 710 7.40 -16.74 8.10
C GLY A 710 8.74 -15.99 8.25
N SER A 711 9.42 -15.63 7.16
CA SER A 711 10.62 -14.79 7.21
C SER A 711 10.29 -13.34 7.61
N LEU A 712 11.23 -12.65 8.24
CA LEU A 712 11.06 -11.21 8.51
C LEU A 712 11.21 -10.42 7.20
N LYS A 713 10.18 -9.64 6.88
CA LYS A 713 10.20 -8.72 5.73
C LYS A 713 11.12 -7.55 6.07
N LYS A 714 12.19 -7.39 5.28
CA LYS A 714 13.17 -6.30 5.44
C LYS A 714 12.48 -4.93 5.50
N THR A 715 12.80 -4.15 6.52
CA THR A 715 12.19 -2.85 6.79
C THR A 715 13.17 -1.72 6.51
N PHE A 716 12.84 -0.89 5.53
CA PHE A 716 13.64 0.27 5.15
C PHE A 716 13.22 1.51 5.96
N TYR A 717 14.19 2.16 6.59
CA TYR A 717 14.07 3.37 7.41
C TYR A 717 15.17 4.36 6.99
N CYS A 718 15.01 5.65 7.26
CA CYS A 718 16.02 6.63 6.87
C CYS A 718 17.31 6.45 7.68
N ARG A 719 18.47 6.51 7.00
CA ARG A 719 19.82 6.35 7.59
C ARG A 719 20.63 7.66 7.55
N GLY A 720 19.94 8.80 7.43
CA GLY A 720 20.50 10.15 7.36
C GLY A 720 19.77 11.13 8.29
N VAL A 721 19.76 12.41 7.97
CA VAL A 721 18.89 13.41 8.63
C VAL A 721 17.71 13.71 7.70
N ILE A 722 16.49 13.50 8.19
CA ILE A 722 15.29 13.95 7.47
C ILE A 722 15.10 15.45 7.68
N VAL A 723 14.92 16.17 6.57
CA VAL A 723 14.57 17.59 6.53
C VAL A 723 13.24 17.71 5.78
N SER A 724 12.18 18.11 6.46
CA SER A 724 10.82 18.11 5.90
C SER A 724 10.23 19.50 5.83
N SER A 725 9.40 19.77 4.83
CA SER A 725 8.69 21.05 4.66
C SER A 725 7.18 20.85 4.50
N GLY A 726 6.39 21.75 5.09
CA GLY A 726 4.93 21.63 5.15
C GLY A 726 4.18 22.95 5.33
N GLU A 727 2.86 22.89 5.17
CA GLU A 727 1.96 23.98 5.55
C GLU A 727 1.60 23.96 7.05
N ASP A 728 1.62 22.77 7.65
CA ASP A 728 1.34 22.48 9.07
C ASP A 728 2.38 21.49 9.62
N LEU A 729 2.38 21.23 10.93
CA LEU A 729 3.25 20.23 11.57
C LEU A 729 2.57 18.85 11.67
N PRO A 730 3.35 17.75 11.70
CA PRO A 730 2.83 16.42 12.03
C PRO A 730 2.31 16.35 13.48
N LYS A 731 1.00 16.15 13.64
CA LYS A 731 0.34 16.07 14.95
C LYS A 731 0.82 14.87 15.78
N GLY A 732 0.92 15.10 17.08
CA GLY A 732 1.16 14.07 18.09
C GLY A 732 2.40 14.37 18.93
N GLN A 733 2.18 14.65 20.21
CA GLN A 733 3.19 15.08 21.19
C GLN A 733 4.49 14.22 21.18
N SER A 734 4.38 12.89 21.12
CA SER A 734 5.57 12.02 21.06
C SER A 734 6.35 12.12 19.75
N LEU A 735 5.70 12.51 18.64
CA LEU A 735 6.34 12.78 17.36
C LEU A 735 6.98 14.17 17.36
N GLN A 736 6.23 15.21 17.76
CA GLN A 736 6.74 16.59 17.86
C GLN A 736 7.98 16.69 18.78
N ALA A 737 8.02 15.91 19.86
CA ALA A 737 9.20 15.78 20.73
C ALA A 737 10.47 15.21 20.06
N ARG A 738 10.36 14.59 18.87
CA ARG A 738 11.48 14.10 18.04
C ARG A 738 11.82 15.06 16.89
N LEU A 739 11.17 16.21 16.80
CA LEU A 739 11.40 17.22 15.77
C LEU A 739 12.13 18.44 16.35
N ILE A 740 12.86 19.13 15.47
CA ILE A 740 13.10 20.57 15.59
C ILE A 740 12.11 21.24 14.64
N SER A 741 11.14 21.99 15.19
CA SER A 741 10.14 22.71 14.39
C SER A 741 10.60 24.14 14.12
N ILE A 742 10.70 24.50 12.84
CA ILE A 742 11.10 25.82 12.36
C ILE A 742 9.90 26.46 11.65
N GLN A 743 9.21 27.40 12.32
CA GLN A 743 8.10 28.12 11.71
C GLN A 743 8.62 29.36 10.96
N LEU A 744 8.49 29.37 9.64
CA LEU A 744 8.84 30.52 8.81
C LEU A 744 7.65 31.46 8.65
N LYS A 745 7.93 32.77 8.68
CA LYS A 745 6.95 33.85 8.53
C LYS A 745 7.06 34.47 7.13
N PRO A 746 5.97 35.03 6.55
CA PRO A 746 6.07 35.81 5.32
C PRO A 746 7.13 36.91 5.43
N GLY A 747 7.99 37.04 4.41
CA GLY A 747 9.11 37.99 4.41
C GLY A 747 10.38 37.55 5.15
N SER A 748 10.42 36.37 5.77
CA SER A 748 11.62 35.86 6.46
C SER A 748 12.78 35.41 5.56
N VAL A 749 12.57 35.38 4.23
CA VAL A 749 13.57 34.92 3.24
C VAL A 749 13.81 36.03 2.22
N ASP A 750 15.05 36.53 2.14
CA ASP A 750 15.44 37.50 1.12
C ASP A 750 15.53 36.83 -0.27
N LYS A 751 14.85 37.41 -1.26
CA LYS A 751 14.73 36.84 -2.61
C LYS A 751 16.01 37.00 -3.45
N ALA A 752 16.80 38.04 -3.19
CA ALA A 752 18.05 38.31 -3.91
C ALA A 752 19.16 37.40 -3.40
N GLU A 753 19.30 37.24 -2.08
CA GLU A 753 20.23 36.27 -1.48
C GLU A 753 19.80 34.83 -1.78
N LEU A 754 18.49 34.52 -1.80
CA LEU A 754 17.99 33.22 -2.26
C LEU A 754 18.42 32.91 -3.70
N SER A 755 18.29 33.88 -4.61
CA SER A 755 18.70 33.70 -6.02
C SER A 755 20.20 33.46 -6.15
N LYS A 756 21.04 34.24 -5.45
CA LYS A 756 22.50 34.04 -5.41
C LYS A 756 22.88 32.67 -4.82
N ALA A 757 22.18 32.22 -3.78
CA ALA A 757 22.37 30.90 -3.21
C ALA A 757 21.99 29.77 -4.19
N GLN A 758 20.91 29.93 -4.95
CA GLN A 758 20.50 28.98 -5.99
C GLN A 758 21.50 28.90 -7.15
N GLU A 759 22.13 30.03 -7.53
CA GLU A 759 23.23 30.03 -8.51
C GLU A 759 24.47 29.30 -7.99
N LYS A 760 24.91 29.59 -6.74
CA LYS A 760 26.00 28.85 -6.05
C LYS A 760 25.69 27.34 -5.99
N SER A 761 24.44 26.99 -5.67
CA SER A 761 23.94 25.60 -5.61
C SER A 761 24.10 24.88 -6.94
N LYS A 762 23.60 25.48 -8.03
CA LYS A 762 23.70 24.94 -9.39
C LYS A 762 25.14 24.86 -9.90
N GLY A 763 26.02 25.76 -9.43
CA GLY A 763 27.47 25.70 -9.66
C GLY A 763 28.20 24.61 -8.88
N GLY A 764 27.51 23.84 -8.02
CA GLY A 764 28.10 22.77 -7.21
C GLY A 764 28.91 23.25 -6.01
N VAL A 765 28.84 24.54 -5.65
CA VAL A 765 29.63 25.15 -4.57
C VAL A 765 29.43 24.42 -3.24
N TYR A 766 28.18 24.13 -2.89
CA TYR A 766 27.82 23.48 -1.62
C TYR A 766 28.20 22.00 -1.60
N ALA A 767 28.05 21.31 -2.73
CA ALA A 767 28.49 19.92 -2.88
C ALA A 767 30.02 19.78 -2.81
N GLY A 768 30.78 20.73 -3.39
CA GLY A 768 32.24 20.79 -3.25
C GLY A 768 32.70 21.12 -1.83
N ALA A 769 31.99 22.01 -1.13
CA ALA A 769 32.25 22.29 0.30
C ALA A 769 32.02 21.05 1.18
N MET A 770 30.93 20.31 0.91
CA MET A 770 30.62 19.04 1.59
C MET A 770 31.65 17.94 1.27
N ALA A 771 32.10 17.84 0.02
CA ALA A 771 33.15 16.89 -0.39
C ALA A 771 34.46 17.08 0.40
N LEU A 772 34.90 18.33 0.59
CA LEU A 772 36.09 18.64 1.42
C LEU A 772 35.90 18.28 2.90
N TYR A 773 34.71 18.53 3.45
CA TYR A 773 34.37 18.15 4.83
C TYR A 773 34.32 16.63 5.02
N ILE A 774 33.75 15.91 4.05
CA ILE A 774 33.71 14.45 4.02
C ILE A 774 35.13 13.87 3.90
N GLN A 775 35.99 14.41 3.03
CA GLN A 775 37.40 14.02 2.98
C GLN A 775 38.12 14.24 4.32
N TRP A 776 37.83 15.32 5.03
CA TRP A 776 38.36 15.56 6.37
C TRP A 776 37.84 14.56 7.41
N ILE A 777 36.55 14.22 7.38
CA ILE A 777 36.00 13.17 8.25
C ILE A 777 36.67 11.81 7.95
N ALA A 778 36.91 11.48 6.68
CA ALA A 778 37.56 10.23 6.29
C ALA A 778 38.99 10.08 6.87
N ASP A 779 39.71 11.19 7.05
CA ASP A 779 41.03 11.24 7.71
C ASP A 779 40.95 11.02 9.24
N LYS A 780 39.81 11.33 9.86
CA LYS A 780 39.58 11.12 11.31
C LYS A 780 38.79 9.84 11.64
N ALA A 781 38.15 9.22 10.65
CA ALA A 781 37.13 8.19 10.83
C ALA A 781 37.59 6.95 11.62
N GLY A 782 37.09 6.80 12.85
CA GLY A 782 37.33 5.67 13.73
C GLY A 782 36.90 5.93 15.17
N LYS A 783 37.20 4.97 16.06
CA LYS A 783 36.71 4.94 17.45
C LYS A 783 37.05 6.18 18.28
N ASP A 784 38.17 6.82 18.03
CA ASP A 784 38.58 7.99 18.81
C ASP A 784 37.80 9.24 18.37
N PHE A 785 37.44 9.33 17.09
CA PHE A 785 36.52 10.34 16.56
C PHE A 785 35.07 10.09 16.99
N GLU A 786 34.61 8.83 16.98
CA GLU A 786 33.33 8.43 17.59
C GLU A 786 33.25 8.90 19.05
N GLN A 787 34.27 8.63 19.87
CA GLN A 787 34.33 9.05 21.27
C GLN A 787 34.36 10.58 21.43
N ALA A 788 35.12 11.29 20.60
CA ALA A 788 35.17 12.75 20.59
C ALA A 788 33.79 13.38 20.29
N LEU A 789 33.05 12.84 19.31
CA LEU A 789 31.69 13.28 18.99
C LEU A 789 30.72 13.04 20.16
N HIS A 790 30.80 11.87 20.82
CA HIS A 790 29.96 11.57 21.99
C HIS A 790 30.25 12.51 23.17
N ALA A 791 31.53 12.78 23.47
CA ALA A 791 31.92 13.73 24.53
C ALA A 791 31.43 15.15 24.20
N ARG A 792 31.66 15.61 22.97
CA ARG A 792 31.28 16.94 22.52
C ARG A 792 29.76 17.15 22.48
N PHE A 793 28.98 16.12 22.14
CA PHE A 793 27.52 16.15 22.25
C PHE A 793 27.05 16.39 23.69
N ILE A 794 27.68 15.72 24.67
CA ILE A 794 27.35 15.87 26.09
C ILE A 794 27.64 17.30 26.56
N GLU A 795 28.81 17.85 26.24
CA GLU A 795 29.16 19.26 26.55
C GLU A 795 28.11 20.26 26.03
N ILE A 796 27.72 20.10 24.76
CA ILE A 796 26.76 21.00 24.10
C ILE A 796 25.38 20.87 24.77
N ARG A 797 24.90 19.63 24.97
CA ARG A 797 23.60 19.33 25.58
C ARG A 797 23.49 19.87 27.00
N ASP A 798 24.50 19.63 27.81
CA ASP A 798 24.49 20.05 29.21
C ASP A 798 24.54 21.58 29.30
N SER A 799 25.26 22.24 28.38
CA SER A 799 25.23 23.70 28.24
C SER A 799 23.91 24.31 27.76
N LEU A 800 22.99 23.50 27.20
CA LEU A 800 21.64 23.92 26.79
C LEU A 800 20.57 23.65 27.86
N TYR A 801 20.72 22.62 28.70
CA TYR A 801 19.80 22.38 29.83
C TYR A 801 19.74 23.58 30.78
N ASP A 802 20.85 24.26 31.02
CA ASP A 802 20.92 25.48 31.84
C ASP A 802 20.31 26.74 31.17
N ARG A 803 19.85 26.66 29.91
CA ARG A 803 19.43 27.82 29.09
C ARG A 803 18.02 27.74 28.52
N MET A 804 17.40 26.56 28.55
CA MET A 804 16.06 26.32 28.01
C MET A 804 15.05 26.12 29.13
N ASP A 805 13.87 26.73 29.02
CA ASP A 805 12.75 26.50 29.95
C ASP A 805 12.16 25.10 29.70
N ALA A 806 12.72 24.10 30.38
CA ALA A 806 12.51 22.70 30.04
C ALA A 806 11.18 22.12 30.55
N ALA A 807 10.13 22.16 29.72
CA ALA A 807 8.92 21.35 29.93
C ALA A 807 9.00 19.94 29.29
N HIS A 808 10.04 19.62 28.50
CA HIS A 808 10.24 18.31 27.92
C HIS A 808 11.74 17.95 27.71
N ASP A 809 12.22 16.91 28.41
CA ASP A 809 13.64 16.50 28.54
C ASP A 809 14.43 16.40 27.22
N ARG A 810 13.74 16.13 26.10
CA ARG A 810 14.36 15.84 24.80
C ARG A 810 14.76 17.08 24.00
N THR A 811 14.18 18.25 24.25
CA THR A 811 14.41 19.44 23.40
C THR A 811 15.88 19.88 23.36
N PRO A 812 16.61 20.00 24.50
CA PRO A 812 18.04 20.31 24.48
C PRO A 812 18.88 19.26 23.74
N SER A 813 18.52 17.98 23.85
CA SER A 813 19.20 16.88 23.14
C SER A 813 18.99 16.96 21.62
N ASN A 814 17.77 17.29 21.15
CA ASN A 814 17.47 17.49 19.73
C ASN A 814 18.34 18.61 19.12
N PHE A 815 18.39 19.80 19.73
CA PHE A 815 19.22 20.89 19.23
C PHE A 815 20.72 20.59 19.29
N SER A 816 21.16 19.82 20.29
CA SER A 816 22.56 19.38 20.41
C SER A 816 23.01 18.46 19.27
N GLN A 817 22.11 17.66 18.69
CA GLN A 817 22.40 16.90 17.47
C GLN A 817 22.77 17.83 16.30
N MET A 818 22.04 18.95 16.11
CA MET A 818 22.35 19.91 15.04
C MET A 818 23.64 20.69 15.34
N LEU A 819 23.76 21.23 16.56
CA LEU A 819 24.96 21.98 16.97
C LEU A 819 26.24 21.15 16.91
N LEU A 820 26.20 19.84 17.15
CA LEU A 820 27.34 18.94 16.95
C LEU A 820 27.81 18.92 15.49
N GLY A 821 26.87 18.89 14.53
CA GLY A 821 27.18 18.95 13.10
C GLY A 821 27.87 20.26 12.73
N LEU A 822 27.33 21.39 13.19
CA LEU A 822 27.93 22.72 12.97
C LEU A 822 29.30 22.86 13.63
N ASP A 823 29.46 22.46 14.89
CA ASP A 823 30.74 22.54 15.61
C ASP A 823 31.83 21.71 14.93
N THR A 824 31.47 20.52 14.42
CA THR A 824 32.39 19.65 13.68
C THR A 824 32.79 20.27 12.34
N PHE A 825 31.85 20.87 11.59
CA PHE A 825 32.14 21.57 10.32
C PHE A 825 32.97 22.85 10.53
N LEU A 826 32.66 23.65 11.55
CA LEU A 826 33.45 24.82 11.92
C LEU A 826 34.87 24.41 12.37
N THR A 827 35.01 23.27 13.04
CA THR A 827 36.32 22.72 13.44
C THR A 827 37.14 22.26 12.22
N PHE A 828 36.52 21.60 11.24
CA PHE A 828 37.11 21.33 9.92
C PHE A 828 37.56 22.63 9.22
N ALA A 829 36.71 23.65 9.18
CA ALA A 829 37.01 24.91 8.52
C ALA A 829 38.15 25.70 9.20
N VAL A 830 38.34 25.53 10.51
CA VAL A 830 39.53 26.05 11.23
C VAL A 830 40.77 25.19 10.99
N ASP A 831 40.68 23.86 11.03
CA ASP A 831 41.80 22.93 10.74
C ASP A 831 42.40 23.14 9.34
N LYS A 832 41.57 23.51 8.36
CA LYS A 832 42.01 23.85 7.00
C LYS A 832 42.34 25.33 6.78
N GLY A 833 42.22 26.19 7.80
CA GLY A 833 42.49 27.63 7.67
C GLY A 833 41.52 28.34 6.70
N TYR A 834 40.31 27.82 6.54
CA TYR A 834 39.26 28.41 5.70
C TYR A 834 38.51 29.53 6.44
N ILE A 835 38.35 29.39 7.76
CA ILE A 835 37.88 30.42 8.69
C ILE A 835 38.86 30.55 9.88
N SER A 836 38.78 31.69 10.57
CA SER A 836 39.47 31.95 11.83
C SER A 836 38.73 31.36 13.04
N GLN A 837 39.42 31.28 14.18
CA GLN A 837 38.81 30.90 15.45
C GLN A 837 37.73 31.89 15.90
N GLU A 838 37.85 33.18 15.56
CA GLU A 838 36.86 34.21 15.87
C GLU A 838 35.56 34.00 15.07
N GLU A 839 35.67 33.71 13.77
CA GLU A 839 34.53 33.34 12.92
C GLU A 839 33.84 32.05 13.41
N ARG A 840 34.60 31.01 13.80
CA ARG A 840 34.03 29.81 14.44
C ARG A 840 33.25 30.18 15.70
N ASN A 841 33.84 30.98 16.59
CA ASN A 841 33.20 31.37 17.83
C ASN A 841 31.92 32.20 17.57
N HIS A 842 31.93 33.08 16.55
CA HIS A 842 30.78 33.88 16.15
C HIS A 842 29.62 33.01 15.65
N HIS A 843 29.84 32.17 14.62
CA HIS A 843 28.81 31.28 14.09
C HIS A 843 28.24 30.34 15.16
N PHE A 844 29.09 29.74 15.99
CA PHE A 844 28.63 28.82 17.03
C PHE A 844 27.85 29.52 18.17
N SER A 845 28.24 30.74 18.55
CA SER A 845 27.47 31.51 19.56
C SER A 845 26.09 31.91 19.03
N ASN A 846 26.00 32.34 17.78
CA ASN A 846 24.72 32.67 17.13
C ASN A 846 23.80 31.44 17.04
N ALA A 847 24.36 30.27 16.68
CA ALA A 847 23.62 29.03 16.60
C ALA A 847 23.09 28.55 17.97
N ILE A 848 23.85 28.75 19.07
CA ILE A 848 23.36 28.49 20.43
C ILE A 848 22.22 29.45 20.80
N LEU A 849 22.33 30.74 20.47
CA LEU A 849 21.27 31.72 20.74
C LEU A 849 19.98 31.35 20.01
N GLU A 850 20.08 31.03 18.71
CA GLU A 850 18.94 30.54 17.92
C GLU A 850 18.34 29.26 18.50
N ALA A 851 19.18 28.27 18.83
CA ALA A 851 18.72 26.99 19.38
C ALA A 851 17.91 27.21 20.66
N VAL A 852 18.37 28.07 21.57
CA VAL A 852 17.64 28.44 22.80
C VAL A 852 16.32 29.15 22.46
N THR A 853 16.32 30.11 21.53
CA THR A 853 15.10 30.83 21.11
C THR A 853 14.05 29.88 20.51
N LEU A 854 14.46 29.00 19.59
CA LEU A 854 13.56 28.02 18.97
C LEU A 854 13.10 26.94 19.96
N GLY A 855 13.99 26.47 20.84
CA GLY A 855 13.67 25.48 21.87
C GLY A 855 12.63 25.96 22.88
N ASN A 856 12.75 27.21 23.33
CA ASN A 856 11.78 27.82 24.24
C ASN A 856 10.42 28.03 23.55
N ALA A 857 10.40 28.54 22.31
CA ALA A 857 9.17 28.70 21.52
C ALA A 857 8.46 27.35 21.23
N GLN A 858 9.21 26.33 20.82
CA GLN A 858 8.68 24.99 20.60
C GLN A 858 8.10 24.39 21.90
N THR A 859 8.62 24.78 23.06
CA THR A 859 8.14 24.32 24.37
C THR A 859 6.87 25.06 24.83
N SER A 860 6.72 26.36 24.56
CA SER A 860 5.45 27.06 24.77
C SER A 860 4.34 26.54 23.86
N ASP A 861 4.64 26.27 22.58
CA ASP A 861 3.66 25.79 21.61
C ASP A 861 3.16 24.39 21.98
N GLN A 862 4.05 23.47 22.36
CA GLN A 862 3.67 22.13 22.85
C GLN A 862 2.84 22.19 24.15
N SER A 863 3.03 23.23 24.97
CA SER A 863 2.24 23.47 26.18
C SER A 863 0.83 24.02 25.87
N SER A 864 0.64 24.66 24.71
CA SER A 864 -0.67 25.15 24.25
C SER A 864 -1.57 24.04 23.69
N GLU A 865 -1.00 22.95 23.14
CA GLU A 865 -1.72 21.72 22.75
C GLU A 865 -2.17 20.87 23.97
N ASN A 866 -2.42 21.48 25.13
CA ASN A 866 -2.82 20.75 26.32
C ASN A 866 -4.27 20.23 26.22
N GLU A 867 -4.42 18.95 25.88
CA GLU A 867 -5.69 18.19 25.89
C GLU A 867 -6.58 18.42 27.12
N VAL A 868 -5.99 18.75 28.29
CA VAL A 868 -6.75 19.12 29.50
C VAL A 868 -7.44 20.47 29.37
N ASP A 869 -6.74 21.47 28.86
CA ASP A 869 -7.30 22.81 28.68
C ASP A 869 -8.28 22.85 27.50
N ILE A 870 -7.97 22.14 26.40
CA ILE A 870 -8.93 21.89 25.31
C ILE A 870 -10.22 21.24 25.84
N PHE A 871 -10.12 20.24 26.72
CA PHE A 871 -11.29 19.62 27.35
C PHE A 871 -12.09 20.61 28.22
N LEU A 872 -11.42 21.46 28.99
CA LEU A 872 -12.07 22.45 29.85
C LEU A 872 -12.76 23.56 29.04
N GLU A 873 -12.09 24.10 28.02
CA GLU A 873 -12.67 25.05 27.06
C GLU A 873 -13.87 24.45 26.31
N SER A 874 -13.79 23.17 25.94
CA SER A 874 -14.90 22.45 25.33
C SER A 874 -16.09 22.31 26.30
N ILE A 875 -15.86 22.07 27.59
CA ILE A 875 -16.93 22.08 28.61
C ILE A 875 -17.55 23.47 28.74
N SER A 876 -16.77 24.54 28.85
CA SER A 876 -17.28 25.92 28.88
C SER A 876 -18.13 26.24 27.64
N SER A 877 -17.63 25.89 26.46
CA SER A 877 -18.30 26.13 25.17
C SER A 877 -19.62 25.37 25.08
N LEU A 878 -19.61 24.09 25.46
CA LEU A 878 -20.77 23.19 25.42
C LEU A 878 -21.88 23.62 26.38
N VAL A 879 -21.52 24.18 27.54
CA VAL A 879 -22.46 24.74 28.52
C VAL A 879 -23.03 26.07 28.03
N SER A 880 -22.19 27.03 27.65
CA SER A 880 -22.62 28.37 27.21
C SER A 880 -23.43 28.35 25.90
N SER A 881 -23.22 27.35 25.04
CA SER A 881 -24.02 27.13 23.82
C SER A 881 -25.26 26.26 24.02
N GLY A 882 -25.52 25.78 25.25
CA GLY A 882 -26.71 24.97 25.57
C GLY A 882 -26.70 23.54 25.03
N TYR A 883 -25.56 23.03 24.56
CA TYR A 883 -25.42 21.61 24.18
C TYR A 883 -25.26 20.68 25.39
N GLY A 884 -25.07 21.23 26.59
CA GLY A 884 -25.26 20.53 27.85
C GLY A 884 -25.34 21.45 29.07
N HIS A 885 -25.61 20.86 30.23
CA HIS A 885 -25.89 21.61 31.45
C HIS A 885 -25.36 20.92 32.72
N LEU A 886 -25.27 21.71 33.81
CA LEU A 886 -25.08 21.22 35.18
C LEU A 886 -26.36 21.45 35.99
N CYS A 887 -26.68 20.51 36.88
CA CYS A 887 -27.78 20.67 37.84
C CYS A 887 -27.26 21.00 39.25
N ASN A 888 -28.14 21.44 40.15
CA ASN A 888 -27.83 21.41 41.58
C ASN A 888 -27.66 19.96 42.08
N LEU A 889 -27.09 19.76 43.28
CA LEU A 889 -26.87 18.44 43.90
C LEU A 889 -28.15 17.61 44.19
N GLN A 890 -29.34 18.18 43.92
CA GLN A 890 -30.65 17.54 44.01
C GLN A 890 -31.29 17.32 42.61
N ASN A 891 -30.52 17.41 41.52
CA ASN A 891 -30.96 17.36 40.12
C ASN A 891 -31.94 18.48 39.67
N GLY A 892 -32.12 19.53 40.48
CA GLY A 892 -32.90 20.72 40.09
C GLY A 892 -32.04 21.84 39.50
N GLN A 893 -32.68 22.99 39.28
CA GLN A 893 -32.06 24.23 38.82
C GLN A 893 -30.86 24.65 39.71
N PRO A 894 -29.67 24.94 39.15
CA PRO A 894 -28.52 25.46 39.90
C PRO A 894 -28.69 26.94 40.28
N LYS A 895 -27.82 27.45 41.16
CA LYS A 895 -27.61 28.90 41.27
C LYS A 895 -27.10 29.42 39.93
N ASN A 896 -27.56 30.60 39.51
CA ASN A 896 -27.23 31.27 38.25
C ASN A 896 -27.39 30.36 37.02
N PRO A 897 -28.64 30.02 36.64
CA PRO A 897 -28.94 28.95 35.67
C PRO A 897 -28.35 29.18 34.28
N LEU A 898 -28.33 30.44 33.83
CA LEU A 898 -27.79 30.84 32.53
C LEU A 898 -26.31 30.46 32.38
N SER A 899 -25.52 30.58 33.45
CA SER A 899 -24.10 30.18 33.49
C SER A 899 -23.89 28.67 33.33
N TRP A 900 -24.93 27.86 33.56
CA TRP A 900 -24.82 26.40 33.67
C TRP A 900 -25.67 25.63 32.66
N GLY A 901 -26.00 26.26 31.52
CA GLY A 901 -26.66 25.62 30.38
C GLY A 901 -28.18 25.58 30.45
N TRP A 902 -28.80 26.48 31.22
CA TRP A 902 -30.25 26.63 31.30
C TRP A 902 -30.70 27.92 30.59
N GLU A 903 -31.90 27.92 30.03
CA GLU A 903 -32.53 29.05 29.33
C GLU A 903 -33.84 29.44 30.01
N ASN A 904 -34.22 30.71 29.93
CA ASN A 904 -35.49 31.23 30.46
C ASN A 904 -36.63 30.92 29.48
N ASP A 905 -37.68 30.23 29.94
CA ASP A 905 -38.82 29.81 29.11
C ASP A 905 -39.79 30.95 28.73
N GLY A 906 -39.55 32.16 29.25
CA GLY A 906 -40.39 33.34 29.06
C GLY A 906 -41.60 33.41 29.99
N ILE A 907 -41.86 32.37 30.80
CA ILE A 907 -43.01 32.24 31.70
C ILE A 907 -42.54 31.99 33.16
N LYS A 908 -41.37 32.57 33.49
CA LYS A 908 -40.69 32.59 34.81
C LYS A 908 -40.00 31.28 35.23
N PHE A 909 -39.83 30.29 34.37
CA PHE A 909 -39.06 29.08 34.69
C PHE A 909 -37.78 28.98 33.85
N TYR A 910 -36.76 28.32 34.43
CA TYR A 910 -35.55 27.97 33.68
C TYR A 910 -35.64 26.50 33.25
N ALA A 911 -35.39 26.24 31.96
CA ALA A 911 -35.33 24.91 31.39
C ALA A 911 -33.86 24.53 31.09
N PRO A 912 -33.42 23.30 31.40
CA PRO A 912 -32.08 22.84 31.06
C PRO A 912 -31.97 22.55 29.55
N ARG A 913 -30.87 22.92 28.91
CA ARG A 913 -30.60 22.59 27.50
C ARG A 913 -29.55 21.51 27.36
N GLY A 914 -29.65 20.72 26.30
CA GLY A 914 -28.70 19.66 25.98
C GLY A 914 -28.59 18.56 27.05
N ILE A 915 -27.44 17.88 27.08
CA ILE A 915 -27.22 16.72 27.98
C ILE A 915 -26.64 17.11 29.35
N GLN A 916 -27.08 16.42 30.40
CA GLN A 916 -26.55 16.62 31.76
C GLN A 916 -25.11 16.08 31.86
N ILE A 917 -24.13 16.98 31.99
CA ILE A 917 -22.70 16.61 32.10
C ILE A 917 -22.21 16.49 33.55
N GLY A 918 -22.99 16.96 34.54
CA GLY A 918 -22.63 16.91 35.95
C GLY A 918 -23.50 17.74 36.87
N TRP A 919 -22.90 18.24 37.95
CA TRP A 919 -23.53 19.00 39.02
C TRP A 919 -22.67 20.17 39.53
N THR A 920 -23.30 21.15 40.17
CA THR A 920 -22.67 22.28 40.88
C THR A 920 -23.42 22.60 42.18
N ASP A 921 -22.79 23.30 43.12
CA ASP A 921 -23.46 23.94 44.26
C ASP A 921 -23.32 25.48 44.28
N GLY A 922 -22.68 26.03 43.25
CA GLY A 922 -22.32 27.45 43.13
C GLY A 922 -20.88 27.77 43.52
N SER A 923 -20.11 26.80 44.02
CA SER A 923 -18.68 26.95 44.34
C SER A 923 -17.82 25.85 43.71
N ASP A 924 -18.21 24.59 43.90
CA ASP A 924 -17.51 23.43 43.33
C ASP A 924 -18.32 22.83 42.17
N VAL A 925 -17.61 22.26 41.19
CA VAL A 925 -18.17 21.54 40.04
C VAL A 925 -17.84 20.04 40.14
N TRP A 926 -18.86 19.20 39.96
CA TRP A 926 -18.79 17.74 39.91
C TRP A 926 -19.16 17.22 38.53
N LEU A 927 -18.19 17.07 37.63
CA LEU A 927 -18.45 16.45 36.32
C LEU A 927 -18.64 14.94 36.46
N ASN A 928 -19.62 14.39 35.74
CA ASN A 928 -19.75 12.95 35.53
C ASN A 928 -18.72 12.53 34.47
N PRO A 929 -17.70 11.70 34.79
CA PRO A 929 -16.57 11.45 33.90
C PRO A 929 -16.99 10.90 32.54
N SER A 930 -17.96 9.98 32.50
CA SER A 930 -18.41 9.35 31.25
C SER A 930 -19.31 10.28 30.43
N ALA A 931 -20.20 11.03 31.08
CA ALA A 931 -21.10 11.95 30.39
C ALA A 931 -20.35 13.17 29.84
N ALA A 932 -19.50 13.81 30.66
CA ALA A 932 -18.70 14.96 30.26
C ALA A 932 -17.70 14.62 29.14
N PHE A 933 -17.02 13.46 29.22
CA PHE A 933 -16.11 13.04 28.14
C PHE A 933 -16.86 12.76 26.84
N LYS A 934 -18.00 12.03 26.88
CA LYS A 934 -18.81 11.82 25.67
C LYS A 934 -19.32 13.14 25.09
N ALA A 935 -19.82 14.04 25.95
CA ALA A 935 -20.34 15.35 25.54
C ALA A 935 -19.30 16.16 24.77
N VAL A 936 -18.08 16.27 25.32
CA VAL A 936 -16.96 16.95 24.65
C VAL A 936 -16.53 16.22 23.38
N GLN A 937 -16.48 14.89 23.37
CA GLN A 937 -16.10 14.12 22.17
C GLN A 937 -17.09 14.37 21.01
N ASP A 938 -18.39 14.34 21.29
CA ASP A 938 -19.43 14.51 20.27
C ASP A 938 -19.57 15.98 19.82
N PHE A 939 -19.38 16.96 20.73
CA PHE A 939 -19.35 18.40 20.43
C PHE A 939 -18.11 18.81 19.63
N ASN A 940 -16.93 18.29 19.99
CA ASN A 940 -15.72 18.57 19.22
C ASN A 940 -15.81 17.93 17.83
N ARG A 941 -16.40 16.72 17.71
CA ARG A 941 -16.57 16.04 16.43
C ARG A 941 -17.47 16.81 15.47
N SER A 942 -18.53 17.46 15.94
CA SER A 942 -19.37 18.33 15.08
C SER A 942 -18.63 19.59 14.61
N GLN A 943 -17.57 20.01 15.31
CA GLN A 943 -16.62 21.05 14.87
C GLN A 943 -15.39 20.50 14.11
N GLY A 944 -15.36 19.21 13.76
CA GLY A 944 -14.24 18.58 13.04
C GLY A 944 -12.97 18.39 13.87
N LYS A 945 -13.06 18.47 15.20
CA LYS A 945 -11.97 18.22 16.17
C LYS A 945 -12.24 16.93 16.94
N GLU A 946 -11.21 16.33 17.55
CA GLU A 946 -11.38 15.20 18.46
C GLU A 946 -10.25 15.20 19.50
N LEU A 947 -10.54 14.82 20.75
CA LEU A 947 -9.49 14.65 21.78
C LEU A 947 -8.68 13.39 21.45
N ALA A 948 -7.35 13.52 21.36
CA ALA A 948 -6.48 12.40 20.96
C ALA A 948 -6.12 11.46 22.13
N VAL A 949 -6.60 11.73 23.34
CA VAL A 949 -6.33 10.94 24.56
C VAL A 949 -7.58 10.24 25.10
N SER A 950 -7.38 9.03 25.65
CA SER A 950 -8.43 8.34 26.38
C SER A 950 -8.77 9.06 27.68
N SER A 951 -10.04 9.02 28.09
CA SER A 951 -10.53 9.65 29.34
C SER A 951 -9.70 9.29 30.58
N GLY A 952 -9.32 8.02 30.73
CA GLY A 952 -8.45 7.57 31.84
C GLY A 952 -7.01 8.12 31.81
N THR A 953 -6.54 8.62 30.66
CA THR A 953 -5.28 9.38 30.52
C THR A 953 -5.51 10.86 30.83
N LEU A 954 -6.60 11.43 30.31
CA LEU A 954 -7.01 12.81 30.53
C LEU A 954 -7.15 13.11 32.04
N TRP A 955 -7.86 12.27 32.79
CA TRP A 955 -8.05 12.45 34.24
C TRP A 955 -6.74 12.43 35.03
N LYS A 956 -5.74 11.65 34.59
CA LYS A 956 -4.40 11.65 35.20
C LYS A 956 -3.70 12.99 34.98
N ARG A 957 -3.70 13.49 33.74
CA ARG A 957 -3.15 14.82 33.41
C ARG A 957 -3.84 15.94 34.18
N MET A 958 -5.18 15.91 34.31
CA MET A 958 -5.91 16.89 35.13
C MET A 958 -5.51 16.87 36.61
N ARG A 959 -5.11 15.71 37.15
CA ARG A 959 -4.56 15.59 38.52
C ARG A 959 -3.12 16.09 38.58
N GLU A 960 -2.29 15.72 37.61
CA GLU A 960 -0.87 16.10 37.53
C GLU A 960 -0.69 17.61 37.37
N GLN A 961 -1.58 18.26 36.60
CA GLN A 961 -1.64 19.72 36.41
C GLN A 961 -2.42 20.46 37.51
N GLY A 962 -2.80 19.81 38.61
CA GLY A 962 -3.49 20.44 39.74
C GLY A 962 -4.94 20.91 39.51
N LYS A 963 -5.50 20.70 38.32
CA LYS A 963 -6.87 21.15 37.93
C LYS A 963 -7.98 20.44 38.73
N LEU A 964 -7.69 19.30 39.38
CA LEU A 964 -8.63 18.56 40.23
C LEU A 964 -8.48 18.92 41.71
N LEU A 965 -9.43 19.68 42.26
CA LEU A 965 -9.46 20.14 43.66
C LEU A 965 -9.40 19.01 44.70
N SER A 966 -9.92 17.81 44.40
CA SER A 966 -9.72 16.62 45.25
C SER A 966 -10.13 15.31 44.56
N PHE A 967 -9.46 14.22 44.92
CA PHE A 967 -9.55 12.90 44.29
C PHE A 967 -9.26 11.77 45.29
N GLY A 968 -9.52 10.52 44.92
CA GLY A 968 -9.19 9.33 45.72
C GLY A 968 -7.82 8.73 45.36
N LYS A 969 -7.70 7.38 45.43
CA LYS A 969 -6.57 6.67 44.80
C LYS A 969 -6.55 6.95 43.29
N GLU A 970 -7.72 6.82 42.68
CA GLU A 970 -8.05 7.22 41.32
C GLU A 970 -8.18 8.75 41.18
N PRO A 971 -7.96 9.34 39.99
CA PRO A 971 -8.17 10.78 39.71
C PRO A 971 -9.65 11.19 39.63
N THR A 972 -10.46 10.71 40.57
CA THR A 972 -11.90 10.94 40.69
C THR A 972 -12.30 10.85 42.17
N LYS A 973 -13.34 11.59 42.58
CA LYS A 973 -13.88 11.59 43.94
C LYS A 973 -15.26 10.91 43.98
N GLN A 974 -15.60 10.30 45.13
CA GLN A 974 -16.96 9.88 45.42
C GLN A 974 -17.70 11.05 46.08
N LYS A 975 -18.78 11.54 45.47
CA LYS A 975 -19.68 12.58 46.02
C LYS A 975 -21.07 11.96 46.19
N LYS A 976 -21.73 12.23 47.30
CA LYS A 976 -23.11 11.77 47.54
C LYS A 976 -24.09 12.73 46.85
N ILE A 977 -24.84 12.21 45.87
CA ILE A 977 -25.76 12.96 45.01
C ILE A 977 -27.08 12.17 44.96
N LEU A 978 -28.23 12.82 45.21
CA LEU A 978 -29.53 12.15 45.38
C LEU A 978 -29.48 10.92 46.30
N GLY A 979 -28.72 11.01 47.40
CA GLY A 979 -28.54 9.91 48.36
C GLY A 979 -27.61 8.78 47.92
N LYS A 980 -27.26 8.67 46.63
CA LYS A 980 -26.35 7.66 46.07
C LYS A 980 -24.91 8.18 46.03
N ASN A 981 -23.92 7.29 46.06
CA ASN A 981 -22.51 7.66 45.88
C ASN A 981 -22.16 7.62 44.38
N THR A 982 -21.72 8.75 43.85
CA THR A 982 -21.41 8.94 42.43
C THR A 982 -19.92 9.27 42.24
N ARG A 983 -19.28 8.61 41.27
CA ARG A 983 -17.89 8.87 40.86
C ARG A 983 -17.85 10.14 39.99
N THR A 984 -17.09 11.15 40.40
CA THR A 984 -17.07 12.50 39.82
C THR A 984 -15.63 13.02 39.66
N LEU A 985 -15.42 13.97 38.74
CA LEU A 985 -14.26 14.86 38.73
C LEU A 985 -14.58 16.08 39.62
N HIS A 986 -13.61 16.64 40.34
CA HIS A 986 -13.81 17.75 41.27
C HIS A 986 -13.05 18.99 40.82
N LEU A 987 -13.74 20.07 40.49
CA LEU A 987 -13.17 21.28 39.89
C LEU A 987 -13.71 22.53 40.61
N SER A 988 -12.97 23.65 40.57
CA SER A 988 -13.50 24.96 40.97
C SER A 988 -14.47 25.48 39.90
N CYS A 989 -15.47 26.28 40.28
CA CYS A 989 -16.27 27.04 39.31
C CYS A 989 -15.45 28.10 38.56
N GLU A 990 -14.39 28.62 39.19
CA GLU A 990 -13.49 29.65 38.64
C GLU A 990 -12.81 29.22 37.33
N ILE A 991 -12.57 27.91 37.17
CA ILE A 991 -11.97 27.30 35.97
C ILE A 991 -12.84 27.56 34.72
N PHE A 992 -14.14 27.80 34.90
CA PHE A 992 -15.10 28.07 33.84
C PHE A 992 -15.46 29.57 33.73
N GLY A 993 -14.77 30.46 34.46
CA GLY A 993 -14.95 31.91 34.37
C GLY A 993 -16.16 32.47 35.12
N PHE A 994 -16.77 31.72 36.03
CA PHE A 994 -17.95 32.17 36.79
C PHE A 994 -17.57 32.66 38.19
N GLU A 995 -17.85 33.93 38.47
CA GLU A 995 -17.68 34.52 39.80
C GLU A 995 -18.66 33.91 40.81
N ALA A 996 -18.16 33.63 42.02
CA ALA A 996 -18.97 33.19 43.14
C ALA A 996 -19.59 34.42 43.85
N GLU A 997 -20.86 34.72 43.58
CA GLU A 997 -21.57 35.84 44.22
C GLU A 997 -21.54 35.75 45.75
N VAL A 998 -20.97 36.78 46.37
CA VAL A 998 -21.03 36.99 47.82
C VAL A 998 -22.45 37.39 48.19
N THR A 999 -23.11 36.60 49.04
CA THR A 999 -24.53 36.78 49.36
C THR A 999 -24.77 37.95 50.31
N GLU A 1000 -25.18 39.11 49.78
CA GLU A 1000 -25.95 40.10 50.54
C GLU A 1000 -27.46 39.93 50.27
N ASN A 1001 -28.26 39.82 51.33
CA ASN A 1001 -29.69 39.56 51.23
C ASN A 1001 -30.48 40.85 51.00
N LEU A 1002 -30.89 41.12 49.76
CA LEU A 1002 -31.90 42.13 49.43
C LEU A 1002 -33.22 41.46 49.02
N CYS A 1003 -34.01 41.07 50.02
CA CYS A 1003 -35.32 40.47 49.81
C CYS A 1003 -36.38 41.54 49.52
N TYR A 1004 -36.74 41.70 48.24
CA TYR A 1004 -37.92 42.49 47.86
C TYR A 1004 -39.20 41.72 48.22
N GLN A 1005 -39.95 42.23 49.21
CA GLN A 1005 -41.39 41.98 49.30
C GLN A 1005 -42.14 43.25 48.87
N VAL A 1006 -43.23 43.05 48.12
CA VAL A 1006 -44.11 44.12 47.65
C VAL A 1006 -45.52 43.81 48.11
N GLU A 1007 -45.96 44.44 49.21
CA GLU A 1007 -47.36 44.52 49.58
C GLU A 1007 -47.71 45.97 49.95
N ASN A 1008 -48.77 46.50 49.33
CA ASN A 1008 -49.40 47.75 49.72
C ASN A 1008 -50.66 47.43 50.51
N CYS A 1009 -50.81 47.95 51.73
CA CYS A 1009 -52.06 48.57 52.22
C CYS A 1009 -51.98 49.07 53.68
N TYR A 1010 -52.11 50.39 53.84
CA TYR A 1010 -52.56 51.13 55.04
C TYR A 1010 -51.72 51.04 56.35
N PRO A 1011 -51.80 52.08 57.22
CA PRO A 1011 -50.98 52.19 58.43
C PRO A 1011 -51.72 51.79 59.72
N GLU A 1012 -50.98 51.37 60.75
CA GLU A 1012 -51.09 51.95 62.11
C GLU A 1012 -50.02 51.40 63.10
N ASN A 1013 -49.62 52.28 64.03
CA ASN A 1013 -49.26 52.03 65.45
C ASN A 1013 -48.16 51.03 65.91
N GLU A 1014 -47.14 51.63 66.53
CA GLU A 1014 -46.63 51.35 67.90
C GLU A 1014 -45.54 50.28 68.25
N THR A 1015 -44.53 50.81 68.95
CA THR A 1015 -43.77 50.23 70.09
C THR A 1015 -42.74 49.09 69.95
N LYS A 1016 -41.46 49.52 70.04
CA LYS A 1016 -40.38 49.02 70.91
C LYS A 1016 -40.53 47.67 71.68
N SER A 1017 -39.61 46.75 71.43
CA SER A 1017 -38.63 46.23 72.44
C SER A 1017 -37.54 45.44 71.67
N ASP A 1018 -36.23 45.56 71.92
CA ASP A 1018 -35.40 45.39 73.14
C ASP A 1018 -35.23 43.93 73.61
N ILE A 1019 -34.06 43.64 74.23
CA ILE A 1019 -33.56 42.32 74.71
C ILE A 1019 -32.97 41.45 73.56
N SER A 1020 -31.65 41.22 73.37
CA SER A 1020 -30.48 40.94 74.25
C SER A 1020 -30.41 39.46 74.74
N VAL A 1021 -29.28 38.78 74.99
CA VAL A 1021 -27.85 39.16 75.02
C VAL A 1021 -26.92 37.91 75.05
N LYS A 1022 -25.63 38.03 74.64
CA LYS A 1022 -24.48 37.10 74.91
C LYS A 1022 -24.59 35.68 74.28
N SER A 1023 -23.52 34.94 73.94
CA SER A 1023 -22.05 35.17 73.80
C SER A 1023 -21.47 34.00 72.93
N ASN A 1024 -20.17 33.72 72.72
CA ASN A 1024 -18.90 34.08 73.40
C ASN A 1024 -17.66 33.89 72.47
N LYS A 1025 -16.47 33.84 73.09
CA LYS A 1025 -15.10 33.60 72.58
C LYS A 1025 -14.93 32.20 71.94
N VAL A 1026 -13.92 31.93 71.08
CA VAL A 1026 -12.48 31.81 71.43
C VAL A 1026 -11.51 32.06 70.24
N THR A 1027 -10.63 33.05 70.44
CA THR A 1027 -9.24 33.30 69.95
C THR A 1027 -8.69 32.79 68.60
N GLU A 1028 -8.14 33.75 67.81
CA GLU A 1028 -6.74 33.81 67.27
C GLU A 1028 -6.20 32.72 66.30
N LYS A 1029 -5.23 32.98 65.39
CA LYS A 1029 -4.67 34.20 64.76
C LYS A 1029 -3.80 33.75 63.57
N LYS A 1030 -3.83 34.46 62.44
CA LYS A 1030 -2.63 34.86 61.67
C LYS A 1030 -2.99 35.86 60.57
N GLN A 1031 -2.17 36.90 60.42
CA GLN A 1031 -2.35 37.96 59.43
C GLN A 1031 -1.44 37.74 58.21
N ARG A 1032 -1.91 38.11 57.02
CA ARG A 1032 -1.10 38.82 56.02
C ARG A 1032 -1.95 39.94 55.41
N THR A 1033 -1.31 41.04 55.02
CA THR A 1033 -1.92 42.27 54.54
C THR A 1033 -2.17 42.25 53.03
N PRO A 1034 -3.18 43.00 52.52
CA PRO A 1034 -3.46 43.11 51.09
C PRO A 1034 -2.49 44.07 50.37
N ILE A 1035 -2.43 43.94 49.05
CA ILE A 1035 -1.83 44.92 48.13
C ILE A 1035 -2.99 45.60 47.38
N LEU A 1036 -2.90 46.92 47.16
CA LEU A 1036 -3.90 47.67 46.40
C LEU A 1036 -3.69 47.51 44.90
N ILE A 1037 -4.79 47.43 44.14
CA ILE A 1037 -4.82 47.71 42.70
C ILE A 1037 -5.79 48.88 42.50
N GLY A 1038 -5.35 49.91 41.77
CA GLY A 1038 -6.15 51.09 41.46
C GLY A 1038 -7.06 50.87 40.25
N SER A 1039 -8.20 51.58 40.22
CA SER A 1039 -9.22 51.45 39.17
C SER A 1039 -9.00 52.38 37.97
N VAL A 1040 -9.52 51.96 36.81
CA VAL A 1040 -9.59 52.75 35.56
C VAL A 1040 -11.06 53.06 35.23
N PRO A 1041 -11.42 54.30 34.84
CA PRO A 1041 -12.80 54.64 34.47
C PRO A 1041 -13.04 54.74 32.95
N SER A 1042 -14.11 54.07 32.50
CA SER A 1042 -15.06 54.43 31.43
C SER A 1042 -14.59 54.81 30.00
N SER A 1043 -15.10 54.02 29.04
CA SER A 1043 -15.37 54.31 27.61
C SER A 1043 -16.61 55.24 27.43
N PRO A 1044 -17.20 55.48 26.22
CA PRO A 1044 -16.90 55.06 24.82
C PRO A 1044 -16.70 56.30 23.88
N SER A 1045 -16.75 56.30 22.52
CA SER A 1045 -17.17 55.39 21.43
C SER A 1045 -16.31 55.64 20.14
N GLU A 1046 -16.58 55.21 18.88
CA GLU A 1046 -17.68 54.44 18.25
C GLU A 1046 -17.28 53.69 16.94
N VAL A 1047 -18.21 52.85 16.48
CA VAL A 1047 -18.42 52.13 15.21
C VAL A 1047 -17.95 52.81 13.89
N GLN A 1048 -17.17 52.11 13.03
CA GLN A 1048 -17.68 51.44 11.79
C GLN A 1048 -16.63 50.50 11.13
N ASN A 1049 -17.06 49.66 10.19
CA ASN A 1049 -16.27 48.62 9.50
C ASN A 1049 -16.03 49.00 8.02
N PRO A 1050 -14.91 48.62 7.35
CA PRO A 1050 -14.59 49.10 6.01
C PRO A 1050 -15.14 48.21 4.89
N ASP A 1051 -15.29 48.79 3.70
CA ASP A 1051 -15.40 48.05 2.43
C ASP A 1051 -14.51 48.72 1.36
N LYS A 1052 -14.46 48.11 0.17
CA LYS A 1052 -13.57 48.36 -0.98
C LYS A 1052 -13.59 49.81 -1.51
N GLU A 1053 -12.66 50.28 -2.36
CA GLU A 1053 -11.96 49.55 -3.45
C GLU A 1053 -10.63 50.21 -3.88
N ASN A 1054 -9.91 49.58 -4.82
CA ASN A 1054 -8.68 50.15 -5.42
C ASN A 1054 -8.99 51.21 -6.48
N GLU A 1055 -8.18 52.26 -6.57
CA GLU A 1055 -7.82 52.81 -7.89
C GLU A 1055 -6.43 53.49 -7.90
N CYS A 1056 -5.82 53.57 -9.08
CA CYS A 1056 -4.44 54.01 -9.26
C CYS A 1056 -4.32 55.51 -9.55
N CYS A 1057 -3.20 56.13 -9.18
CA CYS A 1057 -2.38 56.89 -10.16
C CYS A 1057 -0.99 57.28 -9.64
N ASN A 1058 -0.09 57.52 -10.59
CA ASN A 1058 1.30 57.94 -10.34
C ASN A 1058 1.38 59.41 -9.93
N ASN A 1059 2.36 59.77 -9.09
CA ASN A 1059 3.23 60.90 -9.41
C ASN A 1059 4.61 60.76 -8.73
N PRO A 1060 5.72 60.76 -9.48
CA PRO A 1060 7.06 60.95 -8.93
C PRO A 1060 7.39 62.45 -8.86
N ASP A 1061 7.76 62.98 -7.69
CA ASP A 1061 8.72 64.08 -7.51
C ASP A 1061 8.74 64.55 -6.05
N CYS A 1062 9.89 64.37 -5.38
CA CYS A 1062 10.46 65.32 -4.41
C CYS A 1062 11.91 64.89 -4.12
N PHE A 1063 12.86 65.76 -4.46
CA PHE A 1063 14.28 65.60 -4.18
C PHE A 1063 14.63 66.04 -2.74
N ASP A 1064 15.80 65.58 -2.29
CA ASP A 1064 16.70 66.20 -1.32
C ASP A 1064 16.14 66.86 -0.05
N CYS A 1065 16.52 66.27 1.09
CA CYS A 1065 17.34 67.03 2.05
C CYS A 1065 18.43 66.13 2.66
N GLU A 1066 19.61 66.70 2.77
CA GLU A 1066 20.85 66.03 3.16
C GLU A 1066 21.17 66.18 4.66
N HIS A 1067 22.12 65.36 5.14
CA HIS A 1067 22.94 65.56 6.35
C HIS A 1067 22.22 65.78 7.71
N PHE A 1068 22.40 64.81 8.61
CA PHE A 1068 23.14 65.08 9.84
C PHE A 1068 23.89 63.84 10.32
N GLU A 1069 25.14 64.02 10.76
CA GLU A 1069 26.05 62.93 11.13
C GLU A 1069 26.27 62.83 12.65
N VAL A 1070 26.62 61.62 13.11
CA VAL A 1070 27.36 61.32 14.35
C VAL A 1070 26.85 61.94 15.67
N HIS A 1071 26.27 61.11 16.54
CA HIS A 1071 27.04 60.72 17.74
C HIS A 1071 26.58 59.42 18.40
N THR A 1072 27.57 58.65 18.86
CA THR A 1072 27.39 57.47 19.71
C THR A 1072 27.14 57.86 21.17
N ASN A 1073 26.24 57.14 21.85
CA ASN A 1073 26.51 56.55 23.17
C ASN A 1073 25.41 55.56 23.58
N ALA A 1074 25.79 54.56 24.37
CA ALA A 1074 24.88 53.52 24.85
C ALA A 1074 24.58 53.68 26.35
N ARG A 1075 23.35 53.34 26.76
CA ARG A 1075 23.03 52.69 28.04
C ARG A 1075 21.54 52.33 28.14
N LYS A 1076 21.27 51.18 28.80
CA LYS A 1076 20.23 50.90 29.83
C LYS A 1076 18.85 51.57 29.72
N GLU A 1077 17.72 50.94 30.01
CA GLU A 1077 17.31 49.58 30.43
C GLU A 1077 15.76 49.61 30.49
N GLU A 1078 15.10 48.47 30.72
CA GLU A 1078 13.70 48.38 31.19
C GLU A 1078 12.60 49.12 30.38
N LEU A 1079 11.96 48.39 29.46
CA LEU A 1079 10.50 48.14 29.51
C LEU A 1079 10.14 46.87 28.72
#